data_AF-X6MK76-F1
#
_entry.id   AF-X6MK76-F1
#
_cell.length_a   1.000
_cell.length_b   1.000
_cell.length_c   1.000
_cell.angle_alpha   90.00
_cell.angle_beta   90.00
_cell.angle_gamma   90.00
#
_symmetry.space_group_name_H-M   'P 1'
#
loop_
_entity.id
_entity.type
_entity.pdbx_description
1 polymer ?
#
loop_
_entity_poly.entity_id
_entity_poly.type
_entity_poly.pdbx_seq_one_letter_code
_entity_poly.pdbx_strand_id
1 'polypeptide(L)'
;MFSHLEQSFPGIKKDVILKIWRCYHEDLDETRDILDFITHNETTIEQQNNLLKLLELFGTRIGRATILENWMECKQMYADTVNKLEDICATIHINNMEESDDESKIMREISMCVLWNILNHPQNIKYRQINHQALYQNLQRKCNGLNVNIDQLVVNMEKNLQEFGFQNGMDGNWYYPDNIQILWLWKCFKKWINEQPIYKTRNDIPTIVCMLKNKKWKKYSIAFDYEHRRIVLLNEDKRSGKKEKEEKLKIQSLQIGNPKKSSLELNVNIQWFNDFANIDTTYTKWCGLILNRSWHFRTIDTMQLISLSTLCSEFNSFLIIWKANNTQNYTESLNPYSITLQQGIKQLKDKSQVIKRFEKGTDELIYFKFDFEKCKPQIASNLKNENILLHDIYKYLPHYPSIQAYWEIDFRFIVPYQRTFSIQRNYLPTDLPNKTRSIPLNERSKFNPLLYEHDFQKLKTIDDTLHSKIIKENKLQKLLHEIIKNGYLCDLIIKYPSNTHQKIKQQINYNENNEDELILDDKILIILNEAKQLYHNDTHKCMGYPLQLHNICAILLYSEKSCNVEFCYDQTQFKHLKWSYLDNCLHNAVNILHNHERREEIDIELYCGLKEVRLENITKEIKSGYFITYMNTFNDLQIAQTFRGDKGCILHFHPSMRRSGLIGSCDMSWIVPYKCAHEIVFSRSFLNNYNNEKPCVWNIKLESEDEYTQMILLTWREYDIFLQQTMECSAMWNYCIDPNVFYFILKYDQGDMNQKLLNFEEWKSTNENDEKYREKMNEFVEKRCCNHDVNLYCLSIIEKPILKELTSMELLSIATIKNGLPFVKNDKEAWKKQRKG
;
A
#
# COMPACT_ATOMS: atom_id res chain seq x y z
N MET A 1 -11.21 -9.89 40.47
CA MET A 1 -10.49 -8.74 39.88
C MET A 1 -11.18 -8.27 38.61
N PHE A 2 -11.29 -9.10 37.57
CA PHE A 2 -12.02 -8.74 36.34
C PHE A 2 -13.46 -8.23 36.57
N SER A 3 -14.25 -8.92 37.40
CA SER A 3 -15.62 -8.49 37.75
C SER A 3 -15.70 -7.12 38.43
N HIS A 4 -14.63 -6.70 39.12
CA HIS A 4 -14.54 -5.38 39.75
C HIS A 4 -14.28 -4.28 38.72
N LEU A 5 -13.50 -4.56 37.67
CA LEU A 5 -13.32 -3.66 36.54
C LEU A 5 -14.63 -3.47 35.76
N GLU A 6 -15.38 -4.56 35.52
CA GLU A 6 -16.70 -4.46 34.87
C GLU A 6 -17.68 -3.57 35.64
N GLN A 7 -17.66 -3.66 36.97
CA GLN A 7 -18.49 -2.81 37.83
C GLN A 7 -18.02 -1.36 37.88
N SER A 8 -16.70 -1.13 37.81
CA SER A 8 -16.11 0.20 37.89
C SER A 8 -16.26 1.00 36.58
N PHE A 9 -16.39 0.31 35.44
CA PHE A 9 -16.46 0.91 34.10
C PHE A 9 -17.71 0.46 33.33
N PRO A 10 -18.93 0.76 33.82
CA PRO A 10 -20.17 0.26 33.21
C PRO A 10 -20.43 0.79 31.79
N GLY A 11 -19.78 1.89 31.39
CA GLY A 11 -19.88 2.48 30.05
C GLY A 11 -19.02 1.78 28.98
N ILE A 12 -18.11 0.87 29.38
CA ILE A 12 -17.21 0.17 28.47
C ILE A 12 -17.70 -1.26 28.29
N LYS A 13 -17.75 -1.74 27.04
CA LYS A 13 -18.16 -3.12 26.75
C LYS A 13 -17.20 -4.12 27.42
N LYS A 14 -17.77 -5.17 28.03
CA LYS A 14 -17.04 -6.30 28.64
C LYS A 14 -15.90 -6.81 27.77
N ASP A 15 -16.14 -6.95 26.47
CA ASP A 15 -15.16 -7.48 25.52
C ASP A 15 -13.91 -6.59 25.39
N VAL A 16 -14.08 -5.27 25.49
CA VAL A 16 -12.99 -4.28 25.47
C VAL A 16 -12.19 -4.37 26.77
N ILE A 17 -12.87 -4.42 27.93
CA ILE A 17 -12.23 -4.61 29.24
C ILE A 17 -11.41 -5.89 29.25
N LEU A 18 -11.96 -7.00 28.73
CA LEU A 18 -11.29 -8.29 28.68
C LEU A 18 -10.06 -8.28 27.77
N LYS A 19 -10.10 -7.56 26.66
CA LYS A 19 -8.95 -7.40 25.78
C LYS A 19 -7.83 -6.61 26.45
N ILE A 20 -8.14 -5.47 27.08
CA ILE A 20 -7.14 -4.67 27.81
C ILE A 20 -6.51 -5.50 28.93
N TRP A 21 -7.36 -6.15 29.74
CA TRP A 21 -6.93 -7.05 30.81
C TRP A 21 -5.91 -8.09 30.33
N ARG A 22 -6.16 -8.69 29.16
CA ARG A 22 -5.24 -9.65 28.55
C ARG A 22 -3.99 -9.02 27.96
N CYS A 23 -4.10 -7.84 27.34
CA CYS A 23 -2.95 -7.12 26.77
C CYS A 23 -1.91 -6.76 27.83
N TYR A 24 -2.37 -6.53 29.06
CA TYR A 24 -1.54 -6.15 30.19
C TYR A 24 -1.35 -7.28 31.20
N HIS A 25 -1.42 -8.53 30.75
CA HIS A 25 -1.10 -9.71 31.56
C HIS A 25 -1.81 -9.75 32.92
N GLU A 26 -3.05 -9.29 32.97
CA GLU A 26 -3.87 -9.26 34.18
C GLU A 26 -3.36 -8.27 35.26
N ASP A 27 -2.65 -7.22 34.85
CA ASP A 27 -2.28 -6.10 35.71
C ASP A 27 -3.47 -5.14 35.92
N LEU A 28 -3.87 -4.99 37.19
CA LEU A 28 -5.02 -4.19 37.61
C LEU A 28 -4.80 -2.70 37.46
N ASP A 29 -3.61 -2.21 37.80
CA ASP A 29 -3.35 -0.78 37.79
C ASP A 29 -3.18 -0.31 36.35
N GLU A 30 -2.44 -1.06 35.52
CA GLU A 30 -2.27 -0.71 34.10
C GLU A 30 -3.59 -0.80 33.32
N THR A 31 -4.41 -1.81 33.60
CA THR A 31 -5.72 -1.94 32.97
C THR A 31 -6.65 -0.80 33.40
N ARG A 32 -6.63 -0.42 34.68
CA ARG A 32 -7.46 0.67 35.19
C ARG A 32 -7.07 2.00 34.56
N ASP A 33 -5.78 2.32 34.46
CA ASP A 33 -5.29 3.56 33.84
C ASP A 33 -5.84 3.75 32.41
N ILE A 34 -5.87 2.68 31.61
CA ILE A 34 -6.34 2.74 30.22
C ILE A 34 -7.86 2.87 30.16
N LEU A 35 -8.58 2.16 31.03
CA LEU A 35 -10.04 2.28 31.12
C LEU A 35 -10.45 3.68 31.61
N ASP A 36 -9.70 4.25 32.54
CA ASP A 36 -9.86 5.65 32.96
C ASP A 36 -9.58 6.58 31.78
N PHE A 37 -8.49 6.40 31.05
CA PHE A 37 -8.20 7.20 29.85
C PHE A 37 -9.34 7.13 28.82
N ILE A 38 -9.84 5.94 28.51
CA ILE A 38 -10.97 5.71 27.58
C ILE A 38 -12.22 6.46 28.03
N THR A 39 -12.51 6.41 29.33
CA THR A 39 -13.68 7.05 29.94
C THR A 39 -13.57 8.57 29.95
N HIS A 40 -12.40 9.11 30.32
CA HIS A 40 -12.16 10.55 30.41
C HIS A 40 -12.14 11.25 29.05
N ASN A 41 -11.77 10.55 27.98
CA ASN A 41 -11.64 11.12 26.64
C ASN A 41 -12.85 10.85 25.72
N GLU A 42 -13.97 10.38 26.28
CA GLU A 42 -15.24 10.13 25.55
C GLU A 42 -15.07 9.33 24.25
N THR A 43 -14.15 8.36 24.24
CA THR A 43 -13.80 7.64 23.01
C THR A 43 -14.97 6.79 22.52
N THR A 44 -15.27 6.89 21.21
CA THR A 44 -16.26 6.04 20.56
C THR A 44 -15.83 4.57 20.56
N ILE A 45 -16.77 3.62 20.38
CA ILE A 45 -16.46 2.19 20.30
C ILE A 45 -15.42 1.88 19.21
N GLU A 46 -15.45 2.62 18.10
CA GLU A 46 -14.50 2.47 17.01
C GLU A 46 -13.09 2.95 17.40
N GLN A 47 -13.01 4.12 18.04
CA GLN A 47 -11.77 4.64 18.59
C GLN A 47 -11.18 3.73 19.68
N GLN A 48 -12.03 3.16 20.54
CA GLN A 48 -11.60 2.16 21.53
C GLN A 48 -10.97 0.94 20.83
N ASN A 49 -11.61 0.39 19.81
CA ASN A 49 -11.05 -0.72 19.05
C ASN A 49 -9.74 -0.36 18.34
N ASN A 50 -9.62 0.85 17.80
CA ASN A 50 -8.39 1.32 17.17
C ASN A 50 -7.26 1.52 18.20
N LEU A 51 -7.57 2.08 19.37
CA LEU A 51 -6.61 2.21 20.46
C LEU A 51 -6.15 0.83 20.96
N LEU A 52 -7.06 -0.14 21.12
CA LEU A 52 -6.68 -1.52 21.44
C LEU A 52 -5.70 -2.09 20.43
N LYS A 53 -5.97 -1.92 19.12
CA LYS A 53 -5.03 -2.35 18.08
C LYS A 53 -3.67 -1.67 18.24
N LEU A 54 -3.62 -0.37 18.55
CA LEU A 54 -2.35 0.32 18.79
C LEU A 54 -1.60 -0.25 19.99
N LEU A 55 -2.29 -0.51 21.10
CA LEU A 55 -1.68 -1.09 22.30
C LEU A 55 -1.20 -2.53 22.03
N GLU A 56 -1.97 -3.34 21.28
CA GLU A 56 -1.56 -4.66 20.83
C GLU A 56 -0.34 -4.60 19.88
N LEU A 57 -0.31 -3.63 18.96
CA LEU A 57 0.73 -3.52 17.93
C LEU A 57 2.04 -2.87 18.45
N PHE A 58 1.96 -1.97 19.43
CA PHE A 58 3.09 -1.15 19.88
C PHE A 58 3.42 -1.30 21.37
N GLY A 59 2.50 -1.83 22.20
CA GLY A 59 2.64 -1.84 23.67
C GLY A 59 3.83 -2.62 24.20
N THR A 60 4.34 -3.58 23.42
CA THR A 60 5.57 -4.32 23.74
C THR A 60 6.85 -3.56 23.40
N ARG A 61 6.76 -2.49 22.59
CA ARG A 61 7.91 -1.77 22.00
C ARG A 61 8.05 -0.35 22.54
N ILE A 62 6.92 0.29 22.79
CA ILE A 62 6.82 1.68 23.23
C ILE A 62 6.03 1.68 24.53
N GLY A 63 6.49 2.45 25.51
CA GLY A 63 5.76 2.64 26.76
C GLY A 63 4.35 3.15 26.51
N ARG A 64 3.37 2.64 27.27
CA ARG A 64 1.94 2.97 27.11
C ARG A 64 1.68 4.49 27.10
N ALA A 65 2.37 5.24 27.94
CA ALA A 65 2.22 6.69 28.03
C ALA A 65 2.49 7.37 26.68
N THR A 66 3.58 6.97 26.01
CA THR A 66 3.91 7.48 24.68
C THR A 66 2.87 7.09 23.63
N ILE A 67 2.28 5.89 23.71
CA ILE A 67 1.19 5.48 22.80
C ILE A 67 -0.03 6.39 23.00
N LEU A 68 -0.45 6.61 24.25
CA LEU A 68 -1.60 7.44 24.59
C LEU A 68 -1.39 8.92 24.25
N GLU A 69 -0.20 9.46 24.51
CA GLU A 69 0.19 10.83 24.14
C GLU A 69 0.11 11.04 22.62
N ASN A 70 0.71 10.13 21.84
CA ASN A 70 0.68 10.24 20.37
C ASN A 70 -0.72 10.01 19.81
N TRP A 71 -1.52 9.14 20.42
CA TRP A 71 -2.93 8.96 20.08
C TRP A 71 -3.72 10.27 20.24
N MET A 72 -3.50 11.01 21.33
CA MET A 72 -4.13 12.31 21.54
C MET A 72 -3.61 13.39 20.61
N GLU A 73 -2.29 13.45 20.39
CA GLU A 73 -1.68 14.43 19.48
C GLU A 73 -2.17 14.25 18.04
N CYS A 74 -2.38 13.00 17.63
CA CYS A 74 -2.96 12.63 16.33
C CYS A 74 -4.49 12.73 16.32
N LYS A 75 -5.12 13.39 17.30
CA LYS A 75 -6.57 13.60 17.39
C LYS A 75 -7.36 12.31 17.33
N GLN A 76 -6.82 11.23 17.90
CA GLN A 76 -7.44 9.91 17.94
C GLN A 76 -7.66 9.30 16.54
N MET A 77 -6.80 9.66 15.58
CA MET A 77 -6.76 9.08 14.24
C MET A 77 -5.77 7.90 14.23
N TYR A 78 -6.25 6.73 13.83
CA TYR A 78 -5.49 5.49 13.84
C TYR A 78 -4.31 5.52 12.88
N ALA A 79 -4.54 5.91 11.61
CA ALA A 79 -3.48 5.88 10.60
C ALA A 79 -2.34 6.85 10.96
N ASP A 80 -2.69 8.06 11.40
CA ASP A 80 -1.72 9.08 11.82
C ASP A 80 -0.90 8.59 13.03
N THR A 81 -1.56 7.97 14.00
CA THR A 81 -0.90 7.45 15.20
C THR A 81 0.00 6.26 14.88
N VAL A 82 -0.44 5.34 14.02
CA VAL A 82 0.42 4.23 13.53
C VAL A 82 1.68 4.80 12.89
N ASN A 83 1.56 5.73 11.94
CA ASN A 83 2.72 6.31 11.25
C ASN A 83 3.70 6.96 12.24
N LYS A 84 3.18 7.70 13.22
CA LYS A 84 4.01 8.38 14.21
C LYS A 84 4.69 7.41 15.18
N LEU A 85 3.98 6.38 15.63
CA LEU A 85 4.55 5.34 16.49
C LEU A 85 5.53 4.44 15.74
N GLU A 86 5.34 4.22 14.43
CA GLU A 86 6.32 3.53 13.58
C GLU A 86 7.61 4.32 13.44
N ASP A 87 7.52 5.65 13.27
CA ASP A 87 8.68 6.53 13.27
C ASP A 87 9.42 6.50 14.61
N ILE A 88 8.70 6.47 15.74
CA ILE A 88 9.31 6.31 17.07
C ILE A 88 9.98 4.93 17.17
N CYS A 89 9.28 3.86 16.79
CA CYS A 89 9.82 2.49 16.81
C CYS A 89 11.07 2.33 15.95
N ALA A 90 11.13 3.00 14.80
CA ALA A 90 12.28 2.98 13.90
C ALA A 90 13.56 3.55 14.55
N THR A 91 13.43 4.36 15.61
CA THR A 91 14.57 4.90 16.35
C THR A 91 14.99 4.05 17.55
N ILE A 92 14.20 3.04 17.93
CA ILE A 92 14.52 2.15 19.05
C ILE A 92 15.51 1.09 18.57
N HIS A 93 16.72 1.14 19.11
CA HIS A 93 17.77 0.20 18.73
C HIS A 93 17.42 -1.22 19.19
N ILE A 94 17.33 -2.17 18.25
CA ILE A 94 17.05 -3.60 18.55
C ILE A 94 18.05 -4.17 19.58
N ASN A 95 19.30 -3.67 19.57
CA ASN A 95 20.36 -4.09 20.49
C ASN A 95 20.12 -3.65 21.95
N ASN A 96 19.22 -2.71 22.20
CA ASN A 96 18.86 -2.26 23.54
C ASN A 96 17.72 -3.09 24.15
N MET A 97 17.15 -4.03 23.40
CA MET A 97 16.12 -4.94 23.91
C MET A 97 16.78 -6.12 24.59
N GLU A 98 17.05 -5.97 25.88
CA GLU A 98 17.43 -7.09 26.73
C GLU A 98 16.21 -7.98 26.95
N GLU A 99 16.43 -9.28 26.83
CA GLU A 99 15.44 -10.27 27.22
C GLU A 99 15.30 -10.20 28.75
N SER A 100 14.18 -9.68 29.23
CA SER A 100 13.98 -9.28 30.63
C SER A 100 13.96 -10.44 31.64
N ASP A 101 13.95 -11.69 31.16
CA ASP A 101 13.94 -12.89 31.98
C ASP A 101 15.03 -13.87 31.52
N ASP A 102 16.08 -13.99 32.34
CA ASP A 102 17.17 -14.93 32.15
C ASP A 102 16.69 -16.38 32.16
N GLU A 103 15.63 -16.72 32.92
CA GLU A 103 15.07 -18.06 32.96
C GLU A 103 14.49 -18.44 31.59
N SER A 104 13.59 -17.61 31.06
CA SER A 104 12.98 -17.79 29.73
C SER A 104 14.02 -17.86 28.63
N LYS A 105 15.08 -17.04 28.70
CA LYS A 105 16.18 -17.05 27.73
C LYS A 105 16.89 -18.40 27.73
N ILE A 106 17.31 -18.90 28.90
CA ILE A 106 17.99 -20.19 29.01
C ILE A 106 17.08 -21.32 28.51
N MET A 107 15.80 -21.30 28.90
CA MET A 107 14.80 -22.26 28.46
C MET A 107 14.65 -22.29 26.95
N ARG A 108 14.58 -21.11 26.31
CA ARG A 108 14.50 -21.00 24.86
C ARG A 108 15.75 -21.55 24.18
N GLU A 109 16.94 -21.12 24.62
CA GLU A 109 18.22 -21.53 24.01
C GLU A 109 18.37 -23.06 24.01
N ILE A 110 18.08 -23.72 25.15
CA ILE A 110 18.18 -25.18 25.27
C ILE A 110 17.06 -25.89 24.50
N SER A 111 15.82 -25.42 24.60
CA SER A 111 14.68 -25.99 23.87
C SER A 111 14.90 -25.95 22.36
N MET A 112 15.38 -24.82 21.83
CA MET A 112 15.72 -24.66 20.42
C MET A 112 16.85 -25.60 20.00
N CYS A 113 17.87 -25.78 20.83
CA CYS A 113 18.96 -26.74 20.56
C CYS A 113 18.44 -28.19 20.46
N VAL A 114 17.61 -28.63 21.41
CA VAL A 114 17.03 -29.97 21.42
C VAL A 114 16.15 -30.19 20.18
N LEU A 115 15.21 -29.28 19.94
CA LEU A 115 14.27 -29.37 18.82
C LEU A 115 15.01 -29.34 17.48
N TRP A 116 15.96 -28.42 17.29
CA TRP A 116 16.75 -28.33 16.07
C TRP A 116 17.52 -29.62 15.77
N ASN A 117 18.17 -30.20 16.78
CA ASN A 117 18.97 -31.42 16.60
C ASN A 117 18.13 -32.59 16.10
N ILE A 118 16.93 -32.80 16.65
CA ILE A 118 16.02 -33.86 16.18
C ILE A 118 15.46 -33.52 14.79
N LEU A 119 15.05 -32.27 14.57
CA LEU A 119 14.46 -31.83 13.31
C LEU A 119 15.45 -31.93 12.13
N ASN A 120 16.72 -31.60 12.35
CA ASN A 120 17.76 -31.62 11.33
C ASN A 120 18.38 -33.01 11.12
N HIS A 121 18.39 -33.85 12.17
CA HIS A 121 18.98 -35.18 12.14
C HIS A 121 18.03 -36.25 12.71
N PRO A 122 16.82 -36.42 12.13
CA PRO A 122 15.79 -37.27 12.71
C PRO A 122 16.26 -38.73 12.88
N GLN A 123 17.04 -39.26 11.93
CA GLN A 123 17.48 -40.66 11.99
C GLN A 123 18.60 -40.93 13.00
N ASN A 124 19.27 -39.88 13.50
CA ASN A 124 20.43 -40.05 14.36
C ASN A 124 19.98 -40.30 15.82
N ILE A 125 20.23 -41.52 16.31
CA ILE A 125 19.86 -41.96 17.67
C ILE A 125 20.44 -41.03 18.75
N LYS A 126 21.64 -40.47 18.53
CA LYS A 126 22.31 -39.58 19.49
C LYS A 126 21.44 -38.38 19.88
N TYR A 127 20.69 -37.82 18.94
CA TYR A 127 19.84 -36.64 19.20
C TYR A 127 18.46 -37.00 19.74
N ARG A 128 18.15 -38.30 19.79
CA ARG A 128 16.92 -38.84 20.39
C ARG A 128 17.11 -39.29 21.83
N GLN A 129 18.32 -39.16 22.37
CA GLN A 129 18.62 -39.46 23.77
C GLN A 129 19.21 -38.21 24.43
N ILE A 130 18.63 -37.77 25.55
CA ILE A 130 19.14 -36.68 26.36
C ILE A 130 19.50 -37.24 27.72
N ASN A 131 20.78 -37.15 28.06
CA ASN A 131 21.25 -37.57 29.37
C ASN A 131 20.88 -36.52 30.43
N HIS A 132 20.19 -36.94 31.49
CA HIS A 132 19.70 -36.02 32.52
C HIS A 132 20.84 -35.28 33.25
N GLN A 133 21.92 -35.99 33.63
CA GLN A 133 23.09 -35.38 34.26
C GLN A 133 23.72 -34.32 33.36
N ALA A 134 23.86 -34.59 32.07
CA ALA A 134 24.42 -33.65 31.10
C ALA A 134 23.51 -32.44 30.86
N LEU A 135 22.18 -32.64 30.84
CA LEU A 135 21.21 -31.56 30.76
C LEU A 135 21.29 -30.66 31.98
N TYR A 136 21.28 -31.24 33.19
CA TYR A 136 21.42 -30.52 34.45
C TYR A 136 22.73 -29.71 34.49
N GLN A 137 23.86 -30.33 34.14
CA GLN A 137 25.15 -29.63 34.09
C GLN A 137 25.17 -28.49 33.07
N ASN A 138 24.49 -28.64 31.93
CA ASN A 138 24.41 -27.58 30.92
C ASN A 138 23.54 -26.41 31.41
N LEU A 139 22.37 -26.70 32.00
CA LEU A 139 21.51 -25.72 32.65
C LEU A 139 22.28 -24.97 33.74
N GLN A 140 22.96 -25.71 34.63
CA GLN A 140 23.76 -25.14 35.71
C GLN A 140 24.85 -24.19 35.17
N ARG A 141 25.58 -24.60 34.12
CA ARG A 141 26.58 -23.73 33.49
C ARG A 141 25.99 -22.44 32.91
N LYS A 142 24.76 -22.49 32.38
CA LYS A 142 24.06 -21.31 31.86
C LYS A 142 23.48 -20.42 32.96
N CYS A 143 23.10 -20.98 34.10
CA CYS A 143 22.65 -20.22 35.27
C CYS A 143 23.78 -19.57 36.07
N ASN A 144 25.03 -20.00 35.86
CA ASN A 144 26.18 -19.47 36.62
C ASN A 144 26.30 -17.94 36.49
N GLY A 145 26.16 -17.24 37.61
CA GLY A 145 26.22 -15.77 37.66
C GLY A 145 24.88 -15.05 37.43
N LEU A 146 23.77 -15.80 37.29
CA LEU A 146 22.42 -15.28 37.14
C LEU A 146 21.58 -15.66 38.38
N ASN A 147 20.60 -14.83 38.75
CA ASN A 147 19.72 -15.08 39.90
C ASN A 147 18.56 -16.02 39.55
N VAL A 148 18.86 -17.17 38.93
CA VAL A 148 17.89 -18.14 38.41
C VAL A 148 17.85 -19.39 39.28
N ASN A 149 16.65 -19.87 39.64
CA ASN A 149 16.46 -21.10 40.39
C ASN A 149 16.64 -22.32 39.46
N ILE A 150 17.80 -22.98 39.57
CA ILE A 150 18.15 -24.14 38.75
C ILE A 150 17.18 -25.31 38.91
N ASP A 151 16.68 -25.57 40.12
CA ASP A 151 15.78 -26.71 40.37
C ASP A 151 14.45 -26.51 39.67
N GLN A 152 13.89 -25.30 39.74
CA GLN A 152 12.67 -24.95 39.03
C GLN A 152 12.87 -25.00 37.51
N LEU A 153 14.00 -24.50 37.01
CA LEU A 153 14.35 -24.50 35.60
C LEU A 153 14.47 -25.93 35.04
N VAL A 154 15.06 -26.86 35.80
CA VAL A 154 15.15 -28.29 35.43
C VAL A 154 13.76 -28.89 35.32
N VAL A 155 12.88 -28.69 36.31
CA VAL A 155 11.48 -29.16 36.27
C VAL A 155 10.74 -28.60 35.05
N ASN A 156 10.91 -27.31 34.77
CA ASN A 156 10.33 -26.67 33.60
C ASN A 156 10.85 -27.29 32.29
N MET A 157 12.15 -27.58 32.22
CA MET A 157 12.78 -28.20 31.04
C MET A 157 12.31 -29.64 30.82
N GLU A 158 12.17 -30.43 31.88
CA GLU A 158 11.61 -31.78 31.80
C GLU A 158 10.18 -31.77 31.27
N LYS A 159 9.35 -30.83 31.73
CA LYS A 159 8.00 -30.62 31.20
C LYS A 159 8.02 -30.27 29.71
N ASN A 160 8.95 -29.45 29.26
CA ASN A 160 9.13 -29.16 27.84
C ASN A 160 9.54 -30.39 27.03
N LEU A 161 10.45 -31.22 27.56
CA LEU A 161 10.85 -32.46 26.90
C LEU A 161 9.64 -33.40 26.72
N GLN A 162 8.79 -33.53 27.74
CA GLN A 162 7.51 -34.24 27.64
C GLN A 162 6.60 -33.63 26.56
N GLU A 163 6.45 -32.30 26.53
CA GLU A 163 5.66 -31.59 25.50
C GLU A 163 6.19 -31.87 24.09
N PHE A 164 7.50 -31.97 23.91
CA PHE A 164 8.11 -32.29 22.61
C PHE A 164 7.84 -33.74 22.18
N GLY A 165 7.59 -34.63 23.14
CA GLY A 165 7.31 -36.05 22.94
C GLY A 165 8.41 -36.99 23.45
N PHE A 166 9.35 -36.51 24.26
CA PHE A 166 10.31 -37.38 24.95
C PHE A 166 9.65 -38.12 26.11
N GLN A 167 10.15 -39.31 26.38
CA GLN A 167 9.74 -40.18 27.48
C GLN A 167 10.92 -40.41 28.43
N ASN A 168 10.65 -40.40 29.73
CA ASN A 168 11.66 -40.67 30.74
C ASN A 168 11.90 -42.20 30.83
N GLY A 169 13.16 -42.61 30.70
CA GLY A 169 13.58 -44.00 30.83
C GLY A 169 13.84 -44.39 32.29
N MET A 170 13.88 -45.69 32.56
CA MET A 170 14.17 -46.21 33.90
C MET A 170 15.59 -45.84 34.40
N ASP A 171 16.48 -45.45 33.50
CA ASP A 171 17.84 -44.98 33.78
C ASP A 171 17.92 -43.46 34.05
N GLY A 172 16.77 -42.77 34.08
CA GLY A 172 16.65 -41.34 34.27
C GLY A 172 16.99 -40.51 33.02
N ASN A 173 17.29 -41.14 31.88
CA ASN A 173 17.54 -40.43 30.62
C ASN A 173 16.23 -40.23 29.83
N TRP A 174 16.20 -39.22 28.96
CA TRP A 174 15.04 -38.92 28.13
C TRP A 174 15.22 -39.47 26.71
N TYR A 175 14.19 -40.16 26.20
CA TYR A 175 14.21 -40.83 24.90
C TYR A 175 13.07 -40.36 23.99
N TYR A 176 13.38 -40.07 22.74
CA TYR A 176 12.39 -39.78 21.71
C TYR A 176 12.04 -41.06 20.92
N PRO A 177 10.76 -41.42 20.75
CA PRO A 177 10.35 -42.62 20.02
C PRO A 177 10.86 -42.69 18.56
N ASP A 178 10.94 -43.90 17.98
CA ASP A 178 11.37 -44.08 16.59
C ASP A 178 10.47 -43.39 15.55
N ASN A 179 9.19 -43.19 15.87
CA ASN A 179 8.25 -42.49 15.00
C ASN A 179 8.30 -40.97 15.22
N ILE A 180 9.14 -40.27 14.45
CA ILE A 180 9.38 -38.84 14.61
C ILE A 180 8.23 -38.02 14.03
N GLN A 181 7.55 -37.28 14.90
CA GLN A 181 6.46 -36.40 14.52
C GLN A 181 6.98 -35.02 14.08
N ILE A 182 7.55 -34.94 12.87
CA ILE A 182 8.18 -33.71 12.34
C ILE A 182 7.23 -32.50 12.42
N LEU A 183 5.94 -32.66 12.11
CA LEU A 183 4.96 -31.56 12.20
C LEU A 183 4.75 -31.07 13.62
N TRP A 184 4.73 -31.97 14.60
CA TRP A 184 4.58 -31.61 16.01
C TRP A 184 5.83 -30.87 16.50
N LEU A 185 7.02 -31.45 16.24
CA LEU A 185 8.29 -30.83 16.58
C LEU A 185 8.48 -29.46 15.91
N TRP A 186 8.01 -29.28 14.67
CA TRP A 186 7.99 -27.98 14.01
C TRP A 186 7.09 -26.96 14.71
N LYS A 187 5.91 -27.38 15.21
CA LYS A 187 5.04 -26.51 16.00
C LYS A 187 5.72 -26.10 17.31
N CYS A 188 6.35 -27.05 18.02
CA CYS A 188 7.13 -26.75 19.22
C CYS A 188 8.31 -25.82 18.91
N PHE A 189 9.01 -26.03 17.80
CA PHE A 189 10.11 -25.17 17.37
C PHE A 189 9.63 -23.75 17.09
N LYS A 190 8.50 -23.58 16.39
CA LYS A 190 7.90 -22.27 16.16
C LYS A 190 7.42 -21.60 17.44
N LYS A 191 6.90 -22.35 18.42
CA LYS A 191 6.55 -21.80 19.74
C LYS A 191 7.77 -21.12 20.38
N TRP A 192 8.91 -21.81 20.44
CA TRP A 192 10.12 -21.28 21.06
C TRP A 192 10.84 -20.21 20.22
N ILE A 193 10.83 -20.32 18.89
CA ILE A 193 11.47 -19.32 18.03
C ILE A 193 10.77 -17.95 18.13
N ASN A 194 9.45 -17.96 18.34
CA ASN A 194 8.62 -16.77 18.49
C ASN A 194 8.85 -16.05 19.83
N GLU A 195 9.55 -16.69 20.78
CA GLU A 195 9.96 -16.05 22.04
C GLU A 195 11.21 -15.17 21.88
N GLN A 196 11.87 -15.16 20.71
CA GLN A 196 12.96 -14.22 20.44
C GLN A 196 12.46 -12.77 20.51
N PRO A 197 13.25 -11.83 21.08
CA PRO A 197 12.83 -10.42 21.20
C PRO A 197 12.32 -9.82 19.89
N ILE A 198 12.99 -10.13 18.77
CA ILE A 198 12.61 -9.68 17.43
C ILE A 198 11.18 -10.08 17.03
N TYR A 199 10.74 -11.29 17.42
CA TYR A 199 9.38 -11.77 17.14
C TYR A 199 8.32 -11.03 17.98
N LYS A 200 8.71 -10.51 19.16
CA LYS A 200 7.84 -9.70 20.01
C LYS A 200 7.70 -8.26 19.50
N THR A 201 8.56 -7.85 18.57
CA THR A 201 8.60 -6.48 18.02
C THR A 201 8.02 -6.35 16.61
N ARG A 202 7.76 -7.46 15.93
CA ARG A 202 7.35 -7.50 14.51
C ARG A 202 5.99 -8.18 14.39
N ASN A 203 5.02 -7.45 13.87
CA ASN A 203 3.64 -7.93 13.74
C ASN A 203 3.40 -8.73 12.43
N ASP A 204 4.21 -8.46 11.39
CA ASP A 204 4.01 -9.02 10.05
C ASP A 204 5.09 -10.04 9.65
N ILE A 205 5.35 -11.01 10.53
CA ILE A 205 6.34 -12.06 10.23
C ILE A 205 5.71 -13.06 9.27
N PRO A 206 6.28 -13.23 8.05
CA PRO A 206 5.76 -14.18 7.09
C PRO A 206 5.84 -15.59 7.68
N THR A 207 4.75 -16.32 7.64
CA THR A 207 4.69 -17.72 8.12
C THR A 207 4.92 -18.73 7.00
N ILE A 208 4.71 -18.28 5.75
CA ILE A 208 4.85 -19.05 4.52
C ILE A 208 5.59 -18.20 3.49
N VAL A 209 6.52 -18.80 2.76
CA VAL A 209 7.22 -18.18 1.62
C VAL A 209 7.24 -19.12 0.42
N CYS A 210 7.37 -18.55 -0.77
CA CYS A 210 7.64 -19.33 -1.97
C CYS A 210 9.12 -19.21 -2.33
N MET A 211 9.85 -20.32 -2.32
CA MET A 211 11.29 -20.33 -2.63
C MET A 211 11.56 -21.15 -3.90
N LEU A 212 12.48 -20.67 -4.73
CA LEU A 212 12.94 -21.39 -5.91
C LEU A 212 13.90 -22.51 -5.49
N LYS A 213 13.55 -23.75 -5.80
CA LYS A 213 14.40 -24.91 -5.57
C LYS A 213 14.37 -25.84 -6.77
N ASN A 214 15.54 -26.22 -7.27
CA ASN A 214 15.67 -27.10 -8.44
C ASN A 214 14.85 -26.59 -9.64
N LYS A 215 14.91 -25.28 -9.91
CA LYS A 215 14.14 -24.59 -10.96
C LYS A 215 12.62 -24.65 -10.81
N LYS A 216 12.10 -25.05 -9.64
CA LYS A 216 10.67 -25.08 -9.33
C LYS A 216 10.37 -24.24 -8.09
N TRP A 217 9.29 -23.47 -8.16
CA TRP A 217 8.78 -22.70 -7.03
C TRP A 217 8.03 -23.62 -6.07
N LYS A 218 8.44 -23.66 -4.81
CA LYS A 218 7.82 -24.47 -3.75
C LYS A 218 7.43 -23.61 -2.56
N LYS A 219 6.33 -23.97 -1.89
CA LYS A 219 5.87 -23.28 -0.68
C LYS A 219 6.56 -23.90 0.54
N TYR A 220 7.00 -23.05 1.46
CA TYR A 220 7.65 -23.44 2.70
C TYR A 220 7.03 -22.69 3.87
N SER A 221 6.79 -23.37 4.98
CA SER A 221 6.68 -22.65 6.26
C SER A 221 8.07 -22.19 6.67
N ILE A 222 8.20 -20.95 7.13
CA ILE A 222 9.48 -20.30 7.43
C ILE A 222 9.59 -19.91 8.90
N ALA A 223 10.80 -19.90 9.43
CA ALA A 223 11.14 -19.37 10.75
C ALA A 223 12.57 -18.79 10.74
N PHE A 224 12.82 -17.74 11.52
CA PHE A 224 14.07 -16.98 11.57
C PHE A 224 14.78 -17.20 12.92
N ASP A 225 15.92 -17.86 12.89
CA ASP A 225 16.74 -18.16 14.07
C ASP A 225 17.93 -17.19 14.08
N TYR A 226 17.74 -16.06 14.75
CA TYR A 226 18.75 -14.98 14.80
C TYR A 226 19.94 -15.37 15.67
N GLU A 227 19.70 -16.16 16.71
CA GLU A 227 20.77 -16.67 17.58
C GLU A 227 21.79 -17.50 16.80
N HIS A 228 21.33 -18.34 15.88
CA HIS A 228 22.20 -19.18 15.04
C HIS A 228 22.39 -18.62 13.62
N ARG A 229 21.93 -17.39 13.35
CA ARG A 229 21.97 -16.69 12.06
C ARG A 229 21.52 -17.54 10.86
N ARG A 230 20.37 -18.19 11.00
CA ARG A 230 19.83 -19.08 9.97
C ARG A 230 18.33 -18.90 9.76
N ILE A 231 17.87 -19.24 8.56
CA ILE A 231 16.46 -19.34 8.22
C ILE A 231 16.10 -20.82 8.11
N VAL A 232 15.04 -21.25 8.79
CA VAL A 232 14.55 -22.63 8.77
C VAL A 232 13.29 -22.72 7.93
N LEU A 233 13.25 -23.71 7.05
CA LEU A 233 12.17 -23.94 6.09
C LEU A 233 11.62 -25.37 6.22
N LEU A 234 10.31 -25.51 6.35
CA LEU A 234 9.62 -26.79 6.28
C LEU A 234 8.80 -26.87 4.98
N ASN A 235 9.03 -27.91 4.17
CA ASN A 235 8.17 -28.16 3.02
C ASN A 235 6.79 -28.64 3.48
N GLU A 236 5.77 -27.80 3.33
CA GLU A 236 4.37 -28.16 3.54
C GLU A 236 3.70 -28.33 2.17
N ASP A 237 4.10 -29.34 1.39
CA ASP A 237 3.43 -29.66 0.12
C ASP A 237 2.06 -30.31 0.40
N LYS A 238 1.05 -29.47 0.70
CA LYS A 238 -0.36 -29.86 0.71
C LYS A 238 -0.90 -29.81 -0.72
N ARG A 239 -0.55 -30.77 -1.59
CA ARG A 239 -1.27 -30.96 -2.86
C ARG A 239 -2.07 -32.26 -2.85
N SER A 240 -3.36 -32.07 -2.58
CA SER A 240 -4.51 -32.66 -3.31
C SER A 240 -4.36 -34.11 -3.79
N GLY A 241 -4.91 -35.06 -3.01
CA GLY A 241 -5.75 -36.19 -3.47
C GLY A 241 -5.32 -37.12 -4.61
N LYS A 242 -4.18 -36.93 -5.26
CA LYS A 242 -3.65 -37.79 -6.31
C LYS A 242 -2.33 -38.39 -5.82
N LYS A 243 -2.27 -39.73 -5.91
CA LYS A 243 -1.15 -40.62 -5.55
C LYS A 243 0.12 -40.35 -6.39
N GLU A 244 0.67 -39.14 -6.35
CA GLU A 244 1.99 -38.85 -6.90
C GLU A 244 2.95 -38.55 -5.74
N LYS A 245 3.74 -39.58 -5.42
CA LYS A 245 4.92 -39.59 -4.51
C LYS A 245 4.85 -38.58 -3.35
N GLU A 246 4.43 -39.05 -2.18
CA GLU A 246 4.61 -38.34 -0.90
C GLU A 246 6.07 -37.87 -0.77
N GLU A 247 6.35 -36.60 -1.08
CA GLU A 247 7.60 -35.99 -0.64
C GLU A 247 7.54 -35.98 0.89
N LYS A 248 8.36 -36.84 1.53
CA LYS A 248 8.50 -36.84 2.99
C LYS A 248 8.79 -35.40 3.45
N LEU A 249 8.05 -34.95 4.46
CA LEU A 249 8.27 -33.65 5.12
C LEU A 249 9.76 -33.47 5.40
N LYS A 250 10.34 -32.41 4.83
CA LYS A 250 11.77 -32.15 4.92
C LYS A 250 12.02 -30.73 5.40
N ILE A 251 12.84 -30.64 6.44
CA ILE A 251 13.36 -29.39 6.96
C ILE A 251 14.65 -29.03 6.23
N GLN A 252 14.86 -27.74 6.04
CA GLN A 252 16.05 -27.16 5.43
C GLN A 252 16.46 -25.95 6.24
N SER A 253 17.77 -25.74 6.40
CA SER A 253 18.32 -24.49 6.90
C SER A 253 19.05 -23.74 5.78
N LEU A 254 18.87 -22.43 5.77
CA LEU A 254 19.68 -21.48 5.03
C LEU A 254 20.59 -20.78 6.03
N GLN A 255 21.89 -21.07 6.00
CA GLN A 255 22.85 -20.42 6.89
C GLN A 255 23.19 -19.04 6.32
N ILE A 256 22.69 -17.97 6.95
CA ILE A 256 22.80 -16.60 6.44
C ILE A 256 24.11 -15.95 6.85
N GLY A 257 24.55 -16.24 8.07
CA GLY A 257 25.79 -15.70 8.63
C GLY A 257 26.54 -16.71 9.50
N ASN A 258 27.56 -16.24 10.20
CA ASN A 258 28.33 -17.10 11.10
C ASN A 258 27.50 -17.46 12.35
N PRO A 259 27.28 -18.76 12.66
CA PRO A 259 26.47 -19.18 13.81
C PRO A 259 27.13 -18.87 15.16
N LYS A 260 28.39 -18.40 15.20
CA LYS A 260 29.04 -17.98 16.43
C LYS A 260 28.62 -16.56 16.80
N LYS A 261 27.95 -16.43 17.95
CA LYS A 261 27.33 -15.19 18.49
C LYS A 261 28.24 -13.95 18.52
N SER A 262 29.56 -14.12 18.56
CA SER A 262 30.54 -13.03 18.72
C SER A 262 31.04 -12.39 17.43
N SER A 263 30.76 -12.95 16.25
CA SER A 263 31.20 -12.34 14.99
C SER A 263 30.18 -11.34 14.46
N LEU A 264 30.65 -10.15 14.10
CA LEU A 264 29.90 -9.19 13.27
C LEU A 264 29.47 -9.87 11.97
N GLU A 265 28.22 -9.63 11.57
CA GLU A 265 27.73 -10.06 10.25
C GLU A 265 27.45 -8.82 9.42
N LEU A 266 28.10 -8.75 8.26
CA LEU A 266 28.07 -7.55 7.41
C LEU A 266 27.78 -7.89 5.94
N ASN A 267 27.63 -9.17 5.61
CA ASN A 267 27.57 -9.62 4.21
C ASN A 267 26.18 -10.15 3.82
N VAL A 268 25.13 -9.77 4.56
CA VAL A 268 23.76 -10.05 4.14
C VAL A 268 23.45 -9.18 2.92
N ASN A 269 23.30 -9.81 1.76
CA ASN A 269 23.00 -9.13 0.50
C ASN A 269 21.57 -9.43 0.07
N ILE A 270 20.79 -8.37 -0.15
CA ILE A 270 19.38 -8.48 -0.53
C ILE A 270 19.12 -7.68 -1.79
N GLN A 271 18.64 -8.36 -2.82
CA GLN A 271 18.21 -7.72 -4.06
C GLN A 271 16.71 -7.93 -4.25
N TRP A 272 16.03 -6.90 -4.75
CA TRP A 272 14.62 -7.00 -5.12
C TRP A 272 14.49 -7.11 -6.63
N PHE A 273 13.48 -7.83 -7.10
CA PHE A 273 13.15 -7.91 -8.51
C PHE A 273 11.65 -8.13 -8.69
N ASN A 274 11.18 -7.93 -9.91
CA ASN A 274 9.81 -8.26 -10.30
C ASN A 274 9.82 -9.47 -11.23
N ASP A 275 9.03 -10.48 -10.91
CA ASP A 275 8.97 -11.71 -11.69
C ASP A 275 7.66 -11.80 -12.48
N PHE A 276 7.78 -11.56 -13.78
CA PHE A 276 6.67 -11.61 -14.74
C PHE A 276 6.79 -12.81 -15.70
N ALA A 277 7.74 -13.73 -15.49
CA ALA A 277 8.08 -14.75 -16.49
C ALA A 277 6.92 -15.69 -16.85
N ASN A 278 6.02 -15.95 -15.90
CA ASN A 278 4.88 -16.86 -16.08
C ASN A 278 3.53 -16.13 -16.12
N ILE A 279 3.54 -14.81 -16.29
CA ILE A 279 2.34 -13.97 -16.17
C ILE A 279 1.21 -14.41 -17.11
N ASP A 280 1.57 -14.86 -18.32
CA ASP A 280 0.65 -15.35 -19.34
C ASP A 280 -0.08 -16.65 -18.93
N THR A 281 0.42 -17.36 -17.92
CA THR A 281 -0.18 -18.62 -17.44
C THR A 281 -0.74 -18.53 -16.03
N THR A 282 -0.10 -17.71 -15.16
CA THR A 282 -0.46 -17.61 -13.74
C THR A 282 -1.33 -16.42 -13.42
N TYR A 283 -1.52 -15.46 -14.35
CA TYR A 283 -2.32 -14.25 -14.13
C TYR A 283 -1.89 -13.45 -12.89
N THR A 284 -0.61 -13.56 -12.52
CA THR A 284 -0.08 -13.08 -11.25
C THR A 284 1.32 -12.55 -11.48
N LYS A 285 1.56 -11.31 -11.06
CA LYS A 285 2.91 -10.77 -10.90
C LYS A 285 3.42 -11.11 -9.52
N TRP A 286 4.71 -11.41 -9.40
CA TRP A 286 5.34 -11.67 -8.11
C TRP A 286 6.39 -10.61 -7.79
N CYS A 287 6.40 -10.19 -6.54
CA CYS A 287 7.54 -9.51 -5.94
C CYS A 287 8.61 -10.55 -5.63
N GLY A 288 9.85 -10.25 -5.95
CA GLY A 288 10.97 -11.18 -5.83
C GLY A 288 12.04 -10.65 -4.88
N LEU A 289 12.62 -11.56 -4.09
CA LEU A 289 13.77 -11.29 -3.24
C LEU A 289 14.88 -12.29 -3.51
N ILE A 290 16.11 -11.82 -3.71
CA ILE A 290 17.32 -12.65 -3.79
C ILE A 290 18.14 -12.40 -2.54
N LEU A 291 18.33 -13.43 -1.73
CA LEU A 291 19.14 -13.40 -0.51
C LEU A 291 20.50 -14.05 -0.77
N ASN A 292 21.57 -13.34 -0.40
CA ASN A 292 22.97 -13.75 -0.56
C ASN A 292 23.28 -14.29 -1.96
N ARG A 293 22.69 -13.66 -2.99
CA ARG A 293 22.84 -13.99 -4.42
C ARG A 293 22.45 -15.43 -4.81
N SER A 294 21.83 -16.17 -3.90
CA SER A 294 21.66 -17.63 -4.03
C SER A 294 20.21 -18.05 -3.87
N TRP A 295 19.54 -17.57 -2.83
CA TRP A 295 18.19 -18.00 -2.50
C TRP A 295 17.18 -17.01 -3.05
N HIS A 296 16.29 -17.51 -3.90
CA HIS A 296 15.29 -16.70 -4.57
C HIS A 296 13.93 -16.97 -3.96
N PHE A 297 13.25 -15.91 -3.57
CA PHE A 297 11.92 -15.93 -2.97
C PHE A 297 10.93 -15.15 -3.84
N ARG A 298 9.67 -15.55 -3.78
CA ARG A 298 8.52 -14.83 -4.34
C ARG A 298 7.51 -14.52 -3.23
N THR A 299 6.95 -13.33 -3.28
CA THR A 299 5.85 -12.85 -2.44
C THR A 299 4.72 -12.31 -3.32
N ILE A 300 3.50 -12.32 -2.79
CA ILE A 300 2.28 -11.95 -3.54
C ILE A 300 2.17 -10.43 -3.72
N ASP A 301 2.67 -9.68 -2.74
CA ASP A 301 2.62 -8.21 -2.74
C ASP A 301 3.91 -7.59 -2.18
N THR A 302 3.96 -6.26 -2.24
CA THR A 302 5.09 -5.45 -1.76
C THR A 302 5.21 -5.45 -0.24
N MET A 303 4.11 -5.53 0.51
CA MET A 303 4.17 -5.55 1.97
C MET A 303 4.88 -6.82 2.47
N GLN A 304 4.53 -7.99 1.93
CA GLN A 304 5.23 -9.24 2.23
C GLN A 304 6.71 -9.21 1.81
N LEU A 305 7.02 -8.57 0.67
CA LEU A 305 8.40 -8.39 0.22
C LEU A 305 9.19 -7.57 1.24
N ILE A 306 8.62 -6.43 1.67
CA ILE A 306 9.22 -5.52 2.64
C ILE A 306 9.42 -6.25 3.97
N SER A 307 8.40 -6.91 4.50
CA SER A 307 8.49 -7.67 5.76
C SER A 307 9.57 -8.75 5.70
N LEU A 308 9.60 -9.56 4.63
CA LEU A 308 10.63 -10.58 4.43
C LEU A 308 12.02 -9.95 4.30
N SER A 309 12.14 -8.84 3.57
CA SER A 309 13.40 -8.12 3.38
C SER A 309 13.93 -7.58 4.70
N THR A 310 13.08 -6.93 5.51
CA THR A 310 13.44 -6.38 6.82
C THR A 310 13.97 -7.47 7.74
N LEU A 311 13.25 -8.59 7.86
CA LEU A 311 13.68 -9.71 8.70
C LEU A 311 15.00 -10.31 8.24
N CYS A 312 15.23 -10.39 6.92
CA CYS A 312 16.51 -10.82 6.38
C CYS A 312 17.62 -9.80 6.66
N SER A 313 17.35 -8.50 6.51
CA SER A 313 18.34 -7.44 6.77
C SER A 313 18.81 -7.46 8.23
N GLU A 314 17.94 -7.76 9.18
CA GLU A 314 18.24 -7.79 10.62
C GLU A 314 19.24 -8.87 11.05
N PHE A 315 19.60 -9.81 10.17
CA PHE A 315 20.78 -10.66 10.41
C PHE A 315 22.10 -9.87 10.36
N ASN A 316 22.09 -8.68 9.76
CA ASN A 316 23.24 -7.80 9.60
C ASN A 316 23.42 -6.89 10.82
N SER A 317 24.68 -6.65 11.21
CA SER A 317 25.02 -5.76 12.32
C SER A 317 24.85 -4.28 11.97
N PHE A 318 25.10 -3.90 10.71
CA PHE A 318 24.95 -2.53 10.23
C PHE A 318 23.69 -2.40 9.39
N LEU A 319 22.77 -1.51 9.78
CA LEU A 319 21.46 -1.35 9.14
C LEU A 319 21.23 0.09 8.72
N ILE A 320 20.71 0.27 7.50
CA ILE A 320 20.13 1.53 7.05
C ILE A 320 18.61 1.41 7.10
N ILE A 321 17.98 2.24 7.92
CA ILE A 321 16.54 2.48 7.85
C ILE A 321 16.35 3.63 6.88
N TRP A 322 15.48 3.50 5.89
CA TRP A 322 15.22 4.60 4.97
C TRP A 322 13.74 4.88 4.80
N LYS A 323 13.39 6.17 4.75
CA LYS A 323 12.01 6.63 4.52
C LYS A 323 11.89 7.21 3.12
N ALA A 324 10.87 6.76 2.41
CA ALA A 324 10.54 7.24 1.07
C ALA A 324 9.35 8.20 1.12
N ASN A 325 9.47 9.40 0.57
CA ASN A 325 8.34 10.31 0.32
C ASN A 325 7.44 10.55 1.55
N ASN A 326 7.99 10.47 2.76
CA ASN A 326 7.26 10.49 4.03
C ASN A 326 6.22 9.36 4.25
N THR A 327 6.20 8.29 3.46
CA THR A 327 5.12 7.27 3.55
C THR A 327 5.45 6.09 4.45
N GLN A 328 6.57 5.40 4.21
CA GLN A 328 6.88 4.14 4.90
C GLN A 328 8.38 4.01 5.12
N ASN A 329 8.74 3.39 6.24
CA ASN A 329 10.11 3.05 6.61
C ASN A 329 10.49 1.66 6.06
N TYR A 330 11.67 1.57 5.48
CA TYR A 330 12.25 0.35 4.92
C TYR A 330 13.56 0.05 5.63
N THR A 331 13.98 -1.22 5.66
CA THR A 331 15.26 -1.63 6.24
C THR A 331 16.15 -2.24 5.17
N GLU A 332 17.43 -1.85 5.20
CA GLU A 332 18.46 -2.29 4.27
C GLU A 332 19.72 -2.73 5.01
N SER A 333 20.33 -3.82 4.54
CA SER A 333 21.62 -4.29 5.04
C SER A 333 22.73 -3.87 4.07
N LEU A 334 23.61 -2.99 4.55
CA LEU A 334 24.80 -2.54 3.80
C LEU A 334 26.08 -2.96 4.55
N ASN A 335 27.13 -3.31 3.80
CA ASN A 335 28.44 -3.53 4.39
C ASN A 335 29.22 -2.21 4.42
N PRO A 336 29.45 -1.61 5.60
CA PRO A 336 30.04 -0.28 5.68
C PRO A 336 31.50 -0.23 5.21
N TYR A 337 32.21 -1.37 5.19
CA TYR A 337 33.62 -1.46 4.77
C TYR A 337 33.80 -1.63 3.26
N SER A 338 32.73 -1.90 2.50
CA SER A 338 32.82 -2.16 1.06
C SER A 338 31.87 -1.33 0.21
N ILE A 339 30.88 -0.68 0.83
CA ILE A 339 29.91 0.17 0.15
C ILE A 339 30.22 1.63 0.41
N THR A 340 30.25 2.42 -0.67
CA THR A 340 30.32 3.88 -0.59
C THR A 340 28.93 4.50 -0.45
N LEU A 341 28.85 5.74 0.02
CA LEU A 341 27.58 6.46 0.14
C LEU A 341 26.82 6.49 -1.20
N GLN A 342 27.51 6.78 -2.31
CA GLN A 342 26.92 6.78 -3.64
C GLN A 342 26.38 5.41 -4.06
N GLN A 343 27.10 4.33 -3.76
CA GLN A 343 26.65 2.97 -4.03
C GLN A 343 25.42 2.61 -3.19
N GLY A 344 25.40 3.00 -1.90
CA GLY A 344 24.24 2.81 -1.03
C GLY A 344 23.00 3.55 -1.55
N ILE A 345 23.15 4.83 -1.89
CA ILE A 345 22.07 5.65 -2.47
C ILE A 345 21.54 5.03 -3.77
N LYS A 346 22.43 4.54 -4.64
CA LYS A 346 22.05 3.85 -5.88
C LYS A 346 21.24 2.58 -5.61
N GLN A 347 21.63 1.78 -4.61
CA GLN A 347 20.86 0.58 -4.24
C GLN A 347 19.43 0.93 -3.78
N LEU A 348 19.27 1.99 -2.97
CA LEU A 348 17.93 2.44 -2.54
C LEU A 348 17.09 2.91 -3.73
N LYS A 349 17.72 3.63 -4.66
CA LYS A 349 17.10 4.07 -5.91
C LYS A 349 16.62 2.87 -6.75
N ASP A 350 17.47 1.87 -6.97
CA ASP A 350 17.12 0.67 -7.75
C ASP A 350 15.97 -0.11 -7.08
N LYS A 351 15.98 -0.24 -5.74
CA LYS A 351 14.89 -0.88 -4.98
C LYS A 351 13.57 -0.12 -5.06
N SER A 352 13.62 1.22 -4.98
CA SER A 352 12.42 2.06 -5.13
C SER A 352 11.76 1.89 -6.50
N GLN A 353 12.56 1.73 -7.56
CA GLN A 353 12.08 1.46 -8.91
C GLN A 353 11.36 0.10 -8.99
N VAL A 354 11.90 -0.95 -8.36
CA VAL A 354 11.27 -2.28 -8.33
C VAL A 354 9.89 -2.22 -7.68
N ILE A 355 9.76 -1.59 -6.51
CA ILE A 355 8.47 -1.42 -5.83
C ILE A 355 7.49 -0.65 -6.71
N LYS A 356 7.89 0.51 -7.23
CA LYS A 356 6.97 1.37 -8.00
C LYS A 356 6.54 0.72 -9.33
N ARG A 357 7.42 -0.06 -9.95
CA ARG A 357 7.08 -0.87 -11.11
C ARG A 357 6.02 -1.93 -10.78
N PHE A 358 6.13 -2.58 -9.62
CA PHE A 358 5.18 -3.60 -9.21
C PHE A 358 3.80 -3.00 -8.91
N GLU A 359 3.77 -1.95 -8.07
CA GLU A 359 2.54 -1.33 -7.54
C GLU A 359 1.73 -0.59 -8.61
N LYS A 360 2.42 0.23 -9.42
CA LYS A 360 1.78 1.20 -10.32
C LYS A 360 2.19 1.07 -11.78
N GLY A 361 3.08 0.13 -12.11
CA GLY A 361 3.64 0.05 -13.46
C GLY A 361 4.61 1.20 -13.81
N THR A 362 4.95 2.06 -12.84
CA THR A 362 5.83 3.21 -13.00
C THR A 362 7.28 2.80 -12.71
N ASP A 363 8.16 2.86 -13.69
CA ASP A 363 9.57 2.49 -13.53
C ASP A 363 10.54 3.48 -14.20
N GLU A 364 10.04 4.56 -14.79
CA GLU A 364 10.88 5.63 -15.30
C GLU A 364 11.06 6.70 -14.23
N LEU A 365 12.29 6.87 -13.78
CA LEU A 365 12.63 7.88 -12.78
C LEU A 365 12.60 9.27 -13.41
N ILE A 366 11.87 10.17 -12.78
CA ILE A 366 11.94 11.60 -13.07
C ILE A 366 12.89 12.26 -12.10
N TYR A 367 12.60 12.13 -10.81
CA TYR A 367 13.26 12.90 -9.76
C TYR A 367 13.74 11.97 -8.65
N PHE A 368 14.92 12.28 -8.10
CA PHE A 368 15.48 11.61 -6.93
C PHE A 368 16.31 12.62 -6.11
N LYS A 369 15.95 12.80 -4.85
CA LYS A 369 16.70 13.59 -3.86
C LYS A 369 16.99 12.74 -2.64
N PHE A 370 18.25 12.81 -2.21
CA PHE A 370 18.70 12.27 -0.92
C PHE A 370 18.79 13.45 0.05
N ASP A 371 18.04 13.40 1.14
CA ASP A 371 17.93 14.49 2.11
C ASP A 371 18.96 14.30 3.23
N PHE A 372 20.16 14.85 3.00
CA PHE A 372 21.30 14.75 3.92
C PHE A 372 21.03 15.35 5.31
N GLU A 373 20.20 16.40 5.38
CA GLU A 373 19.89 17.12 6.61
C GLU A 373 18.97 16.33 7.53
N LYS A 374 18.09 15.50 6.94
CA LYS A 374 17.19 14.63 7.70
C LYS A 374 17.76 13.26 8.03
N CYS A 375 18.95 12.92 7.54
CA CYS A 375 19.64 11.70 7.94
C CYS A 375 19.95 11.72 9.45
N LYS A 376 19.88 10.54 10.10
CA LYS A 376 20.29 10.37 11.50
C LYS A 376 21.27 9.20 11.64
N PRO A 377 22.51 9.43 12.09
CA PRO A 377 23.13 10.74 12.29
C PRO A 377 23.22 11.55 11.00
N GLN A 378 23.28 12.88 11.15
CA GLN A 378 23.35 13.80 10.03
C GLN A 378 24.61 13.54 9.20
N ILE A 379 24.44 13.53 7.87
CA ILE A 379 25.54 13.39 6.92
C ILE A 379 25.82 14.78 6.35
N ALA A 380 27.09 15.19 6.32
CA ALA A 380 27.45 16.49 5.78
C ALA A 380 27.17 16.54 4.26
N SER A 381 26.49 17.60 3.80
CA SER A 381 26.02 17.72 2.41
C SER A 381 27.13 17.89 1.38
N ASN A 382 28.32 18.34 1.81
CA ASN A 382 29.51 18.43 0.96
C ASN A 382 30.00 17.05 0.48
N LEU A 383 29.63 15.97 1.16
CA LEU A 383 30.05 14.60 0.83
C LEU A 383 29.28 14.01 -0.38
N LYS A 384 28.31 14.73 -0.94
CA LYS A 384 27.44 14.27 -2.04
C LYS A 384 28.21 13.71 -3.25
N ASN A 385 29.29 14.37 -3.64
CA ASN A 385 30.07 14.02 -4.84
C ASN A 385 31.32 13.18 -4.53
N GLU A 386 31.57 12.89 -3.26
CA GLU A 386 32.76 12.16 -2.82
C GLU A 386 32.45 10.66 -2.74
N ASN A 387 33.37 9.83 -3.23
CA ASN A 387 33.23 8.38 -3.18
C ASN A 387 33.69 7.83 -1.81
N ILE A 388 33.01 8.27 -0.74
CA ILE A 388 33.35 7.94 0.64
C ILE A 388 32.71 6.62 1.07
N LEU A 389 33.47 5.76 1.73
CA LEU A 389 32.96 4.54 2.38
C LEU A 389 32.05 4.88 3.55
N LEU A 390 30.97 4.11 3.74
CA LEU A 390 30.10 4.29 4.90
C LEU A 390 30.83 4.11 6.23
N HIS A 391 31.90 3.29 6.25
CA HIS A 391 32.80 3.18 7.38
C HIS A 391 33.34 4.55 7.83
N ASP A 392 33.84 5.36 6.89
CA ASP A 392 34.45 6.64 7.23
C ASP A 392 33.44 7.67 7.76
N ILE A 393 32.17 7.53 7.37
CA ILE A 393 31.08 8.36 7.87
C ILE A 393 30.71 7.98 9.32
N TYR A 394 30.67 6.69 9.64
CA TYR A 394 30.03 6.19 10.86
C TYR A 394 30.98 5.61 11.91
N LYS A 395 32.28 5.46 11.63
CA LYS A 395 33.25 4.79 12.51
C LYS A 395 33.40 5.37 13.92
N TYR A 396 33.01 6.63 14.12
CA TYR A 396 33.11 7.31 15.42
C TYR A 396 31.83 7.23 16.25
N LEU A 397 30.78 6.57 15.76
CA LEU A 397 29.56 6.38 16.54
C LEU A 397 29.75 5.29 17.62
N PRO A 398 29.06 5.43 18.77
CA PRO A 398 28.97 4.36 19.76
C PRO A 398 28.47 3.06 19.12
N HIS A 399 29.04 1.93 19.57
CA HIS A 399 28.66 0.58 19.13
C HIS A 399 28.91 0.27 17.64
N TYR A 400 29.61 1.12 16.88
CA TYR A 400 30.01 0.82 15.51
C TYR A 400 30.85 -0.48 15.44
N PRO A 401 30.60 -1.37 14.45
CA PRO A 401 29.69 -1.23 13.30
C PRO A 401 28.24 -1.70 13.55
N SER A 402 27.89 -2.09 14.77
CA SER A 402 26.55 -2.56 15.15
C SER A 402 25.59 -1.40 15.40
N ILE A 403 25.29 -0.62 14.36
CA ILE A 403 24.46 0.59 14.44
C ILE A 403 23.28 0.54 13.46
N GLN A 404 22.28 1.38 13.74
CA GLN A 404 21.21 1.74 12.81
C GLN A 404 21.36 3.20 12.40
N ALA A 405 21.39 3.47 11.09
CA ALA A 405 21.37 4.83 10.55
C ALA A 405 20.09 5.05 9.73
N TYR A 406 19.49 6.23 9.87
CA TYR A 406 18.28 6.64 9.18
C TYR A 406 18.61 7.53 7.99
N TRP A 407 18.12 7.19 6.80
CA TRP A 407 18.26 7.95 5.56
C TRP A 407 16.89 8.39 5.04
N GLU A 408 16.79 9.60 4.49
CA GLU A 408 15.54 10.08 3.90
C GLU A 408 15.72 10.34 2.42
N ILE A 409 14.82 9.79 1.61
CA ILE A 409 14.83 9.96 0.16
C ILE A 409 13.47 10.40 -0.35
N ASP A 410 13.51 11.26 -1.36
CA ASP A 410 12.34 11.67 -2.13
C ASP A 410 12.53 11.25 -3.59
N PHE A 411 11.55 10.59 -4.17
CA PHE A 411 11.62 10.17 -5.57
C PHE A 411 10.27 10.20 -6.26
N ARG A 412 10.30 10.41 -7.58
CA ARG A 412 9.11 10.38 -8.43
C ARG A 412 9.38 9.50 -9.65
N PHE A 413 8.46 8.57 -9.90
CA PHE A 413 8.44 7.72 -11.08
C PHE A 413 7.17 7.97 -11.90
N ILE A 414 7.28 7.76 -13.22
CA ILE A 414 6.17 7.70 -14.17
C ILE A 414 6.16 6.38 -14.93
N VAL A 415 5.05 6.16 -15.62
CA VAL A 415 4.93 5.11 -16.63
C VAL A 415 5.64 5.60 -17.88
N PRO A 416 6.58 4.82 -18.46
CA PRO A 416 7.20 5.13 -19.74
C PRO A 416 6.16 5.34 -20.84
N TYR A 417 6.40 6.30 -21.72
CA TYR A 417 5.46 6.66 -22.80
C TYR A 417 4.99 5.46 -23.65
N GLN A 418 5.87 4.48 -23.87
CA GLN A 418 5.56 3.29 -24.67
C GLN A 418 4.55 2.35 -23.98
N ARG A 419 4.35 2.49 -22.67
CA ARG A 419 3.37 1.72 -21.87
C ARG A 419 2.18 2.57 -21.42
N THR A 420 2.02 3.75 -22.00
CA THR A 420 0.83 4.59 -21.86
C THR A 420 -0.03 4.51 -23.13
N PHE A 421 -1.30 4.89 -23.02
CA PHE A 421 -2.21 4.89 -24.15
C PHE A 421 -3.00 6.20 -24.22
N SER A 422 -3.35 6.61 -25.44
CA SER A 422 -4.27 7.71 -25.68
C SER A 422 -5.70 7.20 -25.64
N ILE A 423 -6.60 8.08 -25.20
CA ILE A 423 -8.03 7.78 -25.01
C ILE A 423 -8.84 8.25 -26.24
N GLN A 424 -8.23 9.00 -27.17
CA GLN A 424 -8.91 9.41 -28.40
C GLN A 424 -9.19 8.20 -29.30
N ARG A 425 -10.43 7.68 -29.24
CA ARG A 425 -10.93 6.73 -30.23
C ARG A 425 -11.42 7.50 -31.44
N ASN A 426 -10.82 7.23 -32.60
CA ASN A 426 -11.25 7.79 -33.87
C ASN A 426 -12.53 7.15 -34.41
N TYR A 427 -12.97 5.99 -33.91
CA TYR A 427 -14.17 5.31 -34.38
C TYR A 427 -14.84 4.49 -33.25
N LEU A 428 -16.08 4.84 -32.90
CA LEU A 428 -17.00 3.91 -32.24
C LEU A 428 -17.47 2.90 -33.30
N PRO A 429 -17.56 1.58 -33.01
CA PRO A 429 -18.23 0.64 -33.89
C PRO A 429 -19.68 1.11 -34.07
N THR A 430 -20.03 1.45 -35.31
CA THR A 430 -21.35 1.98 -35.69
C THR A 430 -22.44 0.92 -35.60
N ASP A 431 -22.06 -0.35 -35.51
CA ASP A 431 -22.95 -1.49 -35.40
C ASP A 431 -22.55 -2.37 -34.21
N LEU A 432 -23.44 -2.51 -33.22
CA LEU A 432 -23.38 -3.61 -32.26
C LEU A 432 -24.78 -4.24 -32.09
N PRO A 433 -24.88 -5.58 -32.06
CA PRO A 433 -26.14 -6.29 -32.06
C PRO A 433 -26.85 -6.13 -30.71
N ASN A 434 -28.19 -6.16 -30.74
CA ASN A 434 -29.20 -6.10 -29.66
C ASN A 434 -29.02 -7.08 -28.46
N LYS A 435 -27.81 -7.28 -27.96
CA LYS A 435 -27.48 -8.05 -26.76
C LYS A 435 -26.84 -7.17 -25.68
N THR A 436 -27.33 -5.95 -25.51
CA THR A 436 -27.09 -5.21 -24.28
C THR A 436 -27.90 -5.86 -23.16
N ARG A 437 -27.24 -6.69 -22.32
CA ARG A 437 -27.66 -6.81 -20.92
C ARG A 437 -27.35 -5.46 -20.25
N SER A 438 -28.19 -4.46 -20.52
CA SER A 438 -28.23 -3.27 -19.70
C SER A 438 -28.64 -3.71 -18.30
N ILE A 439 -27.79 -3.45 -17.30
CA ILE A 439 -28.30 -3.24 -15.94
C ILE A 439 -29.50 -2.28 -16.10
N PRO A 440 -30.68 -2.55 -15.53
CA PRO A 440 -31.83 -1.68 -15.67
C PRO A 440 -31.41 -0.25 -15.31
N LEU A 441 -31.32 0.61 -16.33
CA LEU A 441 -30.91 2.01 -16.21
C LEU A 441 -31.82 2.80 -15.23
N ASN A 442 -32.98 2.23 -14.90
CA ASN A 442 -34.06 2.83 -14.13
C ASN A 442 -34.02 2.58 -12.60
N GLU A 443 -33.10 1.74 -12.08
CA GLU A 443 -33.09 1.35 -10.65
C GLU A 443 -32.15 2.17 -9.76
N ARG A 444 -31.43 3.18 -10.29
CA ARG A 444 -30.63 4.06 -9.42
C ARG A 444 -31.58 4.94 -8.58
N SER A 445 -31.62 4.66 -7.28
CA SER A 445 -32.28 5.50 -6.28
C SER A 445 -31.67 6.91 -6.27
N LYS A 446 -32.38 7.88 -5.70
CA LYS A 446 -31.84 9.23 -5.45
C LYS A 446 -30.59 9.14 -4.57
N PHE A 447 -29.41 9.45 -5.11
CA PHE A 447 -28.16 9.53 -4.35
C PHE A 447 -27.34 10.77 -4.72
N ASN A 448 -26.86 11.51 -3.72
CA ASN A 448 -25.97 12.65 -3.91
C ASN A 448 -24.51 12.19 -3.68
N PRO A 449 -23.64 12.20 -4.70
CA PRO A 449 -22.25 11.74 -4.58
C PRO A 449 -21.29 12.80 -4.02
N LEU A 450 -21.77 14.02 -3.76
CA LEU A 450 -20.96 15.15 -3.34
C LEU A 450 -20.96 15.28 -1.81
N LEU A 451 -19.77 15.46 -1.24
CA LEU A 451 -19.54 15.93 0.12
C LEU A 451 -18.93 17.32 0.09
N TYR A 452 -19.08 18.05 1.18
CA TYR A 452 -18.60 19.43 1.27
C TYR A 452 -17.42 19.55 2.24
N GLU A 453 -16.78 20.71 2.26
CA GLU A 453 -15.59 20.96 3.10
C GLU A 453 -15.80 20.56 4.58
N HIS A 454 -16.99 20.80 5.14
CA HIS A 454 -17.31 20.46 6.53
C HIS A 454 -17.44 18.95 6.79
N ASP A 455 -17.60 18.11 5.76
CA ASP A 455 -17.67 16.65 5.88
C ASP A 455 -16.29 15.98 5.92
N PHE A 456 -15.20 16.76 5.86
CA PHE A 456 -13.82 16.26 5.88
C PHE A 456 -13.59 15.23 7.00
N GLN A 457 -14.05 15.53 8.23
CA GLN A 457 -13.83 14.63 9.36
C GLN A 457 -14.55 13.29 9.19
N LYS A 458 -15.76 13.27 8.61
CA LYS A 458 -16.50 12.03 8.35
C LYS A 458 -15.74 11.15 7.35
N LEU A 459 -15.23 11.76 6.28
CA LEU A 459 -14.45 11.04 5.27
C LEU A 459 -13.12 10.51 5.85
N LYS A 460 -12.46 11.30 6.71
CA LYS A 460 -11.21 10.89 7.34
C LYS A 460 -11.42 9.70 8.27
N THR A 461 -12.49 9.72 9.08
CA THR A 461 -12.86 8.58 9.93
C THR A 461 -13.12 7.32 9.10
N ILE A 462 -13.83 7.43 7.96
CA ILE A 462 -14.03 6.29 7.05
C ILE A 462 -12.71 5.69 6.59
N ASP A 463 -11.80 6.53 6.08
CA ASP A 463 -10.55 6.04 5.51
C ASP A 463 -9.63 5.43 6.57
N ASP A 464 -9.57 6.01 7.77
CA ASP A 464 -8.84 5.44 8.91
C ASP A 464 -9.35 4.05 9.29
N THR A 465 -10.67 3.87 9.36
CA THR A 465 -11.24 2.57 9.72
C THR A 465 -11.01 1.54 8.63
N LEU A 466 -11.17 1.92 7.36
CA LEU A 466 -10.88 1.05 6.22
C LEU A 466 -9.42 0.62 6.23
N HIS A 467 -8.49 1.55 6.48
CA HIS A 467 -7.06 1.24 6.57
C HIS A 467 -6.77 0.17 7.61
N SER A 468 -7.39 0.26 8.79
CA SER A 468 -7.23 -0.72 9.88
C SER A 468 -7.78 -2.13 9.57
N LYS A 469 -8.58 -2.30 8.51
CA LYS A 469 -9.24 -3.57 8.14
C LYS A 469 -8.55 -4.28 6.98
N ILE A 470 -7.94 -3.54 6.05
CA ILE A 470 -7.48 -4.05 4.73
C ILE A 470 -6.05 -4.64 4.76
N ILE A 471 -5.37 -4.68 5.90
CA ILE A 471 -3.96 -5.10 6.04
C ILE A 471 -3.70 -6.59 5.64
N LYS A 472 -4.74 -7.37 5.32
CA LYS A 472 -4.62 -8.82 5.17
C LYS A 472 -4.39 -9.32 3.73
N GLU A 473 -3.76 -10.48 3.64
CA GLU A 473 -3.46 -11.24 2.41
C GLU A 473 -4.72 -11.66 1.62
N ASN A 474 -4.53 -12.24 0.43
CA ASN A 474 -5.59 -12.86 -0.40
C ASN A 474 -6.71 -11.91 -0.86
N LYS A 475 -6.36 -10.68 -1.26
CA LYS A 475 -7.32 -9.63 -1.71
C LYS A 475 -8.43 -10.13 -2.65
N LEU A 476 -8.10 -10.99 -3.63
CA LEU A 476 -9.10 -11.55 -4.55
C LEU A 476 -10.13 -12.42 -3.82
N GLN A 477 -9.68 -13.30 -2.93
CA GLN A 477 -10.55 -14.18 -2.16
C GLN A 477 -11.48 -13.39 -1.25
N LYS A 478 -10.94 -12.36 -0.59
CA LYS A 478 -11.68 -11.51 0.33
C LYS A 478 -12.67 -10.59 -0.37
N LEU A 479 -12.29 -10.07 -1.53
CA LEU A 479 -13.21 -9.38 -2.43
C LEU A 479 -14.42 -10.26 -2.76
N LEU A 480 -14.19 -11.48 -3.26
CA LEU A 480 -15.30 -12.35 -3.65
C LEU A 480 -16.13 -12.82 -2.44
N HIS A 481 -15.49 -13.06 -1.30
CA HIS A 481 -16.18 -13.36 -0.04
C HIS A 481 -17.11 -12.22 0.38
N GLU A 482 -16.63 -10.97 0.34
CA GLU A 482 -17.39 -9.76 0.65
C GLU A 482 -18.63 -9.64 -0.25
N ILE A 483 -18.49 -9.87 -1.56
CA ILE A 483 -19.63 -9.85 -2.49
C ILE A 483 -20.67 -10.91 -2.13
N ILE A 484 -20.25 -12.14 -1.80
CA ILE A 484 -21.16 -13.23 -1.41
C ILE A 484 -21.86 -12.91 -0.08
N LYS A 485 -21.10 -12.37 0.89
CA LYS A 485 -21.59 -11.97 2.21
C LYS A 485 -22.66 -10.90 2.10
N ASN A 486 -22.48 -9.95 1.19
CA ASN A 486 -23.44 -8.87 0.94
C ASN A 486 -24.63 -9.30 0.07
N GLY A 487 -24.77 -10.59 -0.26
CA GLY A 487 -25.93 -11.15 -0.95
C GLY A 487 -25.82 -11.24 -2.47
N TYR A 488 -24.68 -10.89 -3.05
CA TYR A 488 -24.49 -10.76 -4.50
C TYR A 488 -23.75 -11.95 -5.13
N LEU A 489 -23.99 -13.16 -4.62
CA LEU A 489 -23.44 -14.39 -5.24
C LEU A 489 -23.84 -14.50 -6.72
N CYS A 490 -25.05 -14.03 -7.08
CA CYS A 490 -25.56 -14.05 -8.45
C CYS A 490 -24.69 -13.26 -9.45
N ASP A 491 -23.94 -12.26 -8.99
CA ASP A 491 -23.04 -11.47 -9.82
C ASP A 491 -21.72 -12.18 -10.12
N LEU A 492 -21.41 -13.25 -9.37
CA LEU A 492 -20.18 -14.04 -9.51
C LEU A 492 -20.38 -15.29 -10.38
N ILE A 493 -21.62 -15.70 -10.63
CA ILE A 493 -21.99 -16.99 -11.24
C ILE A 493 -22.91 -16.81 -12.47
N ILE A 494 -23.17 -17.90 -13.19
CA ILE A 494 -24.24 -17.93 -14.21
C ILE A 494 -25.60 -17.89 -13.50
N LYS A 495 -26.58 -17.14 -14.05
CA LYS A 495 -27.96 -17.09 -13.51
C LYS A 495 -28.56 -18.52 -13.45
N TYR A 496 -28.58 -19.09 -12.25
CA TYR A 496 -29.31 -20.31 -11.90
C TYR A 496 -30.58 -19.96 -11.12
N PRO A 497 -31.57 -20.86 -11.00
CA PRO A 497 -32.66 -20.71 -10.04
C PRO A 497 -32.12 -20.54 -8.62
N SER A 498 -32.75 -19.68 -7.80
CA SER A 498 -32.35 -19.34 -6.41
C SER A 498 -32.05 -20.56 -5.54
N ASN A 499 -32.73 -21.69 -5.80
CA ASN A 499 -32.61 -22.96 -5.08
C ASN A 499 -31.22 -23.62 -5.22
N THR A 500 -30.34 -23.06 -6.07
CA THR A 500 -28.99 -23.55 -6.36
C THR A 500 -27.90 -22.82 -5.56
N HIS A 501 -28.20 -21.66 -4.96
CA HIS A 501 -27.20 -20.84 -4.25
C HIS A 501 -26.57 -21.55 -3.05
N GLN A 502 -27.34 -22.32 -2.28
CA GLN A 502 -26.81 -23.09 -1.15
C GLN A 502 -25.83 -24.18 -1.61
N LYS A 503 -26.15 -24.88 -2.71
CA LYS A 503 -25.26 -25.90 -3.29
C LYS A 503 -23.94 -25.28 -3.79
N ILE A 504 -24.02 -24.12 -4.41
CA ILE A 504 -22.83 -23.38 -4.87
C ILE A 504 -21.98 -22.94 -3.68
N LYS A 505 -22.59 -22.36 -2.63
CA LYS A 505 -21.88 -21.99 -1.39
C LYS A 505 -21.14 -23.18 -0.78
N GLN A 506 -21.75 -24.36 -0.77
CA GLN A 506 -21.08 -25.60 -0.32
C GLN A 506 -19.90 -26.00 -1.21
N GLN A 507 -20.06 -25.93 -2.54
CA GLN A 507 -18.99 -26.29 -3.49
C GLN A 507 -17.76 -25.38 -3.39
N ILE A 508 -17.97 -24.08 -3.16
CA ILE A 508 -16.87 -23.11 -2.98
C ILE A 508 -16.42 -22.99 -1.52
N ASN A 509 -16.92 -23.84 -0.62
CA ASN A 509 -16.60 -23.83 0.81
C ASN A 509 -16.79 -22.43 1.45
N TYR A 510 -17.91 -21.77 1.16
CA TYR A 510 -18.21 -20.46 1.72
C TYR A 510 -18.52 -20.56 3.21
N ASN A 511 -17.68 -19.93 4.04
CA ASN A 511 -17.89 -19.76 5.47
C ASN A 511 -17.99 -18.27 5.79
N GLU A 512 -19.15 -17.82 6.27
CA GLU A 512 -19.39 -16.39 6.56
C GLU A 512 -18.43 -15.79 7.59
N ASN A 513 -17.94 -16.61 8.52
CA ASN A 513 -17.05 -16.20 9.60
C ASN A 513 -15.55 -16.36 9.25
N ASN A 514 -15.23 -17.07 8.17
CA ASN A 514 -13.86 -17.30 7.75
C ASN A 514 -13.68 -17.06 6.25
N GLU A 515 -13.16 -15.87 5.92
CA GLU A 515 -12.89 -15.46 4.53
C GLU A 515 -11.81 -16.29 3.85
N ASP A 516 -10.86 -16.85 4.60
CA ASP A 516 -9.71 -17.59 4.08
C ASP A 516 -10.04 -19.04 3.65
N GLU A 517 -11.26 -19.51 3.91
CA GLU A 517 -11.75 -20.85 3.52
C GLU A 517 -12.36 -20.91 2.11
N LEU A 518 -12.67 -19.75 1.51
CA LEU A 518 -13.32 -19.66 0.20
C LEU A 518 -12.46 -20.24 -0.93
N ILE A 519 -12.97 -21.24 -1.64
CA ILE A 519 -12.29 -21.85 -2.79
C ILE A 519 -12.56 -21.03 -4.05
N LEU A 520 -11.48 -20.60 -4.71
CA LEU A 520 -11.54 -19.90 -5.99
C LEU A 520 -11.55 -20.89 -7.15
N ASP A 521 -12.74 -21.26 -7.61
CA ASP A 521 -12.96 -22.10 -8.81
C ASP A 521 -13.57 -21.25 -9.94
N ASP A 522 -12.84 -21.09 -11.04
CA ASP A 522 -13.26 -20.29 -12.20
C ASP A 522 -14.32 -20.96 -13.09
N LYS A 523 -14.62 -22.24 -12.86
CA LYS A 523 -15.75 -22.94 -13.48
C LYS A 523 -17.06 -22.62 -12.77
N ILE A 524 -16.99 -22.28 -11.48
CA ILE A 524 -18.15 -21.91 -10.67
C ILE A 524 -18.30 -20.38 -10.66
N LEU A 525 -17.23 -19.67 -10.30
CA LEU A 525 -17.16 -18.21 -10.21
C LEU A 525 -16.74 -17.65 -11.57
N ILE A 526 -17.69 -17.57 -12.51
CA ILE A 526 -17.45 -17.16 -13.90
C ILE A 526 -16.80 -15.78 -14.03
N ILE A 527 -17.01 -14.88 -13.06
CA ILE A 527 -16.31 -13.58 -13.05
C ILE A 527 -14.78 -13.73 -13.08
N LEU A 528 -14.23 -14.83 -12.54
CA LEU A 528 -12.80 -15.12 -12.61
C LEU A 528 -12.36 -15.44 -14.03
N ASN A 529 -13.20 -16.12 -14.83
CA ASN A 529 -12.91 -16.38 -16.23
C ASN A 529 -12.97 -15.08 -17.05
N GLU A 530 -13.99 -14.23 -16.82
CA GLU A 530 -14.09 -12.90 -17.42
C GLU A 530 -12.84 -12.05 -17.11
N ALA A 531 -12.44 -12.01 -15.83
CA ALA A 531 -11.26 -11.29 -15.40
C ALA A 531 -9.96 -11.84 -16.01
N LYS A 532 -9.82 -13.17 -16.14
CA LYS A 532 -8.67 -13.81 -16.79
C LYS A 532 -8.58 -13.51 -18.29
N GLN A 533 -9.71 -13.46 -18.98
CA GLN A 533 -9.75 -13.07 -20.40
C GLN A 533 -9.31 -11.61 -20.57
N LEU A 534 -9.84 -10.71 -19.75
CA LEU A 534 -9.46 -9.30 -19.74
C LEU A 534 -8.02 -9.07 -19.32
N TYR A 535 -7.49 -9.94 -18.45
CA TYR A 535 -6.09 -9.90 -18.06
C TYR A 535 -5.14 -10.00 -19.25
N HIS A 536 -5.50 -10.78 -20.28
CA HIS A 536 -4.72 -10.92 -21.53
C HIS A 536 -5.13 -9.94 -22.64
N ASN A 537 -5.97 -8.95 -22.34
CA ASN A 537 -6.30 -7.90 -23.31
C ASN A 537 -5.01 -7.20 -23.79
N ASP A 538 -4.92 -6.94 -25.09
CA ASP A 538 -3.74 -6.29 -25.68
C ASP A 538 -3.44 -4.93 -25.04
N THR A 539 -4.46 -4.16 -24.67
CA THR A 539 -4.30 -2.89 -23.96
C THR A 539 -3.59 -3.10 -22.62
N HIS A 540 -4.03 -4.08 -21.83
CA HIS A 540 -3.43 -4.40 -20.54
C HIS A 540 -1.99 -4.92 -20.70
N LYS A 541 -1.74 -5.73 -21.73
CA LYS A 541 -0.40 -6.23 -22.08
C LYS A 541 0.54 -5.10 -22.51
N CYS A 542 0.07 -4.16 -23.35
CA CYS A 542 0.82 -2.97 -23.76
C CYS A 542 1.23 -2.10 -22.56
N MET A 543 0.35 -2.00 -21.54
CA MET A 543 0.68 -1.31 -20.29
C MET A 543 1.73 -2.06 -19.44
N GLY A 544 2.05 -3.31 -19.75
CA GLY A 544 2.96 -4.16 -18.97
C GLY A 544 2.28 -4.90 -17.82
N TYR A 545 1.00 -5.26 -17.98
CA TYR A 545 0.17 -5.94 -16.98
C TYR A 545 0.13 -5.23 -15.61
N PRO A 546 -0.19 -3.93 -15.53
CA PRO A 546 -0.15 -3.19 -14.28
C PRO A 546 -1.24 -3.64 -13.28
N LEU A 547 -2.37 -4.18 -13.72
CA LEU A 547 -3.47 -4.65 -12.86
C LEU A 547 -3.28 -6.11 -12.44
N GLN A 548 -3.70 -6.43 -11.21
CA GLN A 548 -3.86 -7.81 -10.73
C GLN A 548 -5.31 -8.27 -10.96
N LEU A 549 -5.57 -9.59 -10.86
CA LEU A 549 -6.93 -10.12 -11.05
C LEU A 549 -7.98 -9.47 -10.13
N HIS A 550 -7.65 -9.16 -8.87
CA HIS A 550 -8.60 -8.48 -7.97
C HIS A 550 -8.95 -7.07 -8.42
N ASN A 551 -8.04 -6.36 -9.09
CA ASN A 551 -8.33 -5.05 -9.67
C ASN A 551 -9.30 -5.16 -10.84
N ILE A 552 -9.06 -6.12 -11.74
CA ILE A 552 -9.95 -6.38 -12.89
C ILE A 552 -11.32 -6.85 -12.41
N CYS A 553 -11.38 -7.77 -11.43
CA CYS A 553 -12.64 -8.21 -10.83
C CYS A 553 -13.41 -7.05 -10.19
N ALA A 554 -12.74 -6.16 -9.44
CA ALA A 554 -13.40 -5.00 -8.82
C ALA A 554 -13.99 -4.06 -9.88
N ILE A 555 -13.27 -3.85 -10.98
CA ILE A 555 -13.79 -3.10 -12.13
C ILE A 555 -15.03 -3.78 -12.74
N LEU A 556 -14.99 -5.09 -12.96
CA LEU A 556 -16.13 -5.84 -13.51
C LEU A 556 -17.35 -5.75 -12.61
N LEU A 557 -17.16 -5.95 -11.29
CA LEU A 557 -18.19 -5.83 -10.27
C LEU A 557 -18.84 -4.44 -10.28
N TYR A 558 -18.03 -3.39 -10.40
CA TYR A 558 -18.52 -2.02 -10.49
C TYR A 558 -19.25 -1.74 -11.81
N SER A 559 -18.71 -2.21 -12.93
CA SER A 559 -19.15 -1.74 -14.25
C SER A 559 -20.30 -2.55 -14.85
N GLU A 560 -20.40 -3.84 -14.54
CA GLU A 560 -21.31 -4.78 -15.24
C GLU A 560 -22.29 -5.50 -14.32
N LYS A 561 -22.08 -5.47 -13.01
CA LYS A 561 -22.81 -6.30 -12.06
C LYS A 561 -23.79 -5.49 -11.21
N SER A 562 -24.79 -6.17 -10.65
CA SER A 562 -25.89 -5.52 -9.93
C SER A 562 -25.48 -4.96 -8.57
N CYS A 563 -24.46 -5.54 -7.93
CA CYS A 563 -23.93 -5.10 -6.64
C CYS A 563 -23.47 -3.65 -6.63
N ASN A 564 -23.10 -3.08 -7.78
CA ASN A 564 -22.68 -1.69 -7.88
C ASN A 564 -23.75 -0.70 -7.36
N VAL A 565 -25.03 -0.97 -7.63
CA VAL A 565 -26.12 -0.05 -7.23
C VAL A 565 -26.15 0.09 -5.70
N GLU A 566 -26.15 -1.03 -4.99
CA GLU A 566 -26.13 -1.06 -3.53
C GLU A 566 -24.79 -0.59 -2.96
N PHE A 567 -23.66 -0.91 -3.63
CA PHE A 567 -22.34 -0.41 -3.26
C PHE A 567 -22.30 1.12 -3.21
N CYS A 568 -22.71 1.79 -4.30
CA CYS A 568 -22.78 3.25 -4.35
C CYS A 568 -23.78 3.81 -3.34
N TYR A 569 -24.95 3.19 -3.20
CA TYR A 569 -25.97 3.60 -2.24
C TYR A 569 -25.44 3.54 -0.81
N ASP A 570 -24.86 2.42 -0.39
CA ASP A 570 -24.27 2.24 0.94
C ASP A 570 -23.15 3.25 1.19
N GLN A 571 -22.28 3.50 0.22
CA GLN A 571 -21.23 4.52 0.36
C GLN A 571 -21.82 5.91 0.59
N THR A 572 -22.89 6.30 -0.11
CA THR A 572 -23.56 7.60 0.13
C THR A 572 -24.18 7.71 1.53
N GLN A 573 -24.43 6.57 2.19
CA GLN A 573 -24.90 6.48 3.57
C GLN A 573 -23.76 6.26 4.57
N PHE A 574 -22.50 6.51 4.17
CA PHE A 574 -21.29 6.33 4.99
C PHE A 574 -21.05 4.87 5.44
N LYS A 575 -21.60 3.87 4.72
CA LYS A 575 -21.46 2.44 5.02
C LYS A 575 -20.31 1.78 4.25
N HIS A 576 -19.19 2.47 4.07
CA HIS A 576 -18.02 1.97 3.32
C HIS A 576 -17.43 0.68 3.91
N LEU A 577 -17.58 0.46 5.22
CA LEU A 577 -17.12 -0.76 5.90
C LEU A 577 -17.82 -2.05 5.43
N LYS A 578 -19.00 -1.94 4.82
CA LYS A 578 -19.70 -3.08 4.21
C LYS A 578 -18.98 -3.56 2.94
N TRP A 579 -18.21 -2.69 2.29
CA TRP A 579 -17.60 -2.89 0.97
C TRP A 579 -16.10 -2.57 0.94
N SER A 580 -15.40 -2.92 2.02
CA SER A 580 -14.00 -2.52 2.23
C SER A 580 -13.06 -3.06 1.16
N TYR A 581 -13.24 -4.31 0.72
CA TYR A 581 -12.38 -4.91 -0.30
C TYR A 581 -12.73 -4.44 -1.70
N LEU A 582 -14.03 -4.32 -2.04
CA LEU A 582 -14.46 -3.77 -3.33
C LEU A 582 -13.96 -2.33 -3.50
N ASP A 583 -14.16 -1.48 -2.50
CA ASP A 583 -13.72 -0.09 -2.51
C ASP A 583 -12.19 0.02 -2.66
N ASN A 584 -11.41 -0.73 -1.88
CA ASN A 584 -9.96 -0.68 -1.98
C ASN A 584 -9.42 -1.21 -3.32
N CYS A 585 -9.96 -2.32 -3.80
CA CYS A 585 -9.51 -2.92 -5.06
C CYS A 585 -9.85 -2.03 -6.25
N LEU A 586 -11.03 -1.39 -6.24
CA LEU A 586 -11.48 -0.47 -7.27
C LEU A 586 -10.66 0.82 -7.25
N HIS A 587 -10.45 1.44 -6.08
CA HIS A 587 -9.59 2.62 -5.94
C HIS A 587 -8.19 2.39 -6.51
N ASN A 588 -7.57 1.25 -6.13
CA ASN A 588 -6.25 0.89 -6.63
C ASN A 588 -6.27 0.70 -8.15
N ALA A 589 -7.30 0.07 -8.70
CA ALA A 589 -7.43 -0.13 -10.14
C ALA A 589 -7.53 1.20 -10.90
N VAL A 590 -8.42 2.10 -10.45
CA VAL A 590 -8.61 3.43 -11.04
C VAL A 590 -7.31 4.23 -10.99
N ASN A 591 -6.63 4.25 -9.84
CA ASN A 591 -5.36 4.97 -9.68
C ASN A 591 -4.23 4.41 -10.55
N ILE A 592 -4.17 3.10 -10.73
CA ILE A 592 -3.19 2.49 -11.62
C ILE A 592 -3.46 2.97 -13.05
N LEU A 593 -4.68 2.78 -13.56
CA LEU A 593 -5.05 3.17 -14.92
C LEU A 593 -4.89 4.67 -15.19
N HIS A 594 -5.23 5.50 -14.21
CA HIS A 594 -5.01 6.95 -14.23
C HIS A 594 -3.56 7.35 -14.52
N ASN A 595 -2.57 6.56 -14.09
CA ASN A 595 -1.15 6.80 -14.40
C ASN A 595 -0.76 6.34 -15.81
N HIS A 596 -1.46 5.35 -16.38
CA HIS A 596 -1.21 4.80 -17.71
C HIS A 596 -1.91 5.57 -18.83
N GLU A 597 -2.94 6.36 -18.50
CA GLU A 597 -3.65 7.22 -19.43
C GLU A 597 -2.90 8.53 -19.71
N ARG A 598 -2.84 8.94 -20.99
CA ARG A 598 -2.28 10.24 -21.44
C ARG A 598 -3.28 11.39 -21.25
N ARG A 599 -3.67 11.63 -20.01
CA ARG A 599 -4.69 12.64 -19.62
C ARG A 599 -4.27 14.07 -19.96
N GLU A 600 -2.97 14.31 -19.99
CA GLU A 600 -2.33 15.57 -20.38
C GLU A 600 -2.51 15.94 -21.85
N GLU A 601 -2.82 14.97 -22.72
CA GLU A 601 -3.01 15.18 -24.17
C GLU A 601 -4.48 15.47 -24.53
N ILE A 602 -5.38 15.53 -23.54
CA ILE A 602 -6.83 15.45 -23.78
C ILE A 602 -7.56 16.67 -23.21
N ASP A 603 -8.49 17.21 -24.02
CA ASP A 603 -9.43 18.30 -23.72
C ASP A 603 -10.87 17.77 -23.87
N ILE A 604 -11.31 16.84 -23.02
CA ILE A 604 -12.68 16.28 -23.08
C ILE A 604 -13.54 16.80 -21.94
N GLU A 605 -14.71 17.31 -22.29
CA GLU A 605 -15.80 17.54 -21.34
C GLU A 605 -16.50 16.22 -21.05
N LEU A 606 -16.93 16.04 -19.80
CA LEU A 606 -17.60 14.83 -19.34
C LEU A 606 -18.87 15.18 -18.57
N TYR A 607 -19.87 14.30 -18.63
CA TYR A 607 -21.19 14.54 -18.07
C TYR A 607 -21.69 13.35 -17.25
N CYS A 608 -22.35 13.61 -16.13
CA CYS A 608 -23.03 12.61 -15.31
C CYS A 608 -24.45 13.05 -14.98
N GLY A 609 -25.44 12.21 -15.28
CA GLY A 609 -26.82 12.43 -14.88
C GLY A 609 -27.13 11.87 -13.50
N LEU A 610 -27.73 12.69 -12.64
CA LEU A 610 -28.22 12.33 -11.32
C LEU A 610 -29.74 12.45 -11.29
N LYS A 611 -30.43 11.32 -11.21
CA LYS A 611 -31.89 11.24 -11.14
C LYS A 611 -32.41 11.77 -9.80
N GLU A 612 -33.41 12.65 -9.85
CA GLU A 612 -34.12 13.19 -8.68
C GLU A 612 -33.22 13.93 -7.65
N VAL A 613 -32.00 14.27 -8.03
CA VAL A 613 -31.09 15.08 -7.23
C VAL A 613 -31.20 16.53 -7.68
N ARG A 614 -31.39 17.42 -6.72
CA ARG A 614 -31.33 18.87 -6.91
C ARG A 614 -30.52 19.43 -5.75
N LEU A 615 -29.51 20.24 -6.05
CA LEU A 615 -28.65 20.84 -5.04
C LEU A 615 -29.19 22.23 -4.69
N GLU A 616 -29.44 22.45 -3.41
CA GLU A 616 -29.90 23.73 -2.86
C GLU A 616 -28.69 24.58 -2.44
N ASN A 617 -28.83 25.90 -2.44
CA ASN A 617 -27.82 26.86 -1.93
C ASN A 617 -26.42 26.76 -2.55
N ILE A 618 -26.26 26.26 -3.79
CA ILE A 618 -24.96 26.11 -4.48
C ILE A 618 -24.16 27.43 -4.43
N THR A 619 -24.81 28.57 -4.68
CA THR A 619 -24.15 29.88 -4.76
C THR A 619 -23.76 30.48 -3.41
N LYS A 620 -24.32 29.98 -2.29
CA LYS A 620 -24.12 30.54 -0.94
C LYS A 620 -23.27 29.66 -0.03
N GLU A 621 -23.43 28.35 -0.07
CA GLU A 621 -22.92 27.42 0.95
C GLU A 621 -21.98 26.34 0.39
N ILE A 622 -22.13 25.97 -0.88
CA ILE A 622 -21.36 24.88 -1.50
C ILE A 622 -20.31 25.46 -2.43
N LYS A 623 -19.06 25.54 -1.97
CA LYS A 623 -17.95 26.06 -2.79
C LYS A 623 -16.99 24.97 -3.26
N SER A 624 -16.71 24.00 -2.39
CA SER A 624 -15.72 22.95 -2.65
C SER A 624 -16.03 21.69 -1.87
N GLY A 625 -15.50 20.55 -2.32
CA GLY A 625 -15.87 19.28 -1.73
C GLY A 625 -15.05 18.06 -2.12
N TYR A 626 -15.65 16.90 -1.82
CA TYR A 626 -15.11 15.55 -2.01
C TYR A 626 -16.15 14.65 -2.67
N PHE A 627 -15.70 13.53 -3.24
CA PHE A 627 -16.61 12.48 -3.71
C PHE A 627 -16.74 11.39 -2.63
N ILE A 628 -17.97 11.11 -2.18
CA ILE A 628 -18.22 10.01 -1.21
C ILE A 628 -18.18 8.64 -1.87
N THR A 629 -18.50 8.57 -3.17
CA THR A 629 -18.55 7.34 -3.98
C THR A 629 -17.99 7.59 -5.39
N TYR A 630 -17.90 6.53 -6.18
CA TYR A 630 -17.40 6.55 -7.55
C TYR A 630 -18.43 7.11 -8.52
N MET A 631 -17.95 7.79 -9.56
CA MET A 631 -18.81 8.51 -10.51
C MET A 631 -18.57 8.05 -11.94
N ASN A 632 -19.64 7.64 -12.62
CA ASN A 632 -19.63 7.34 -14.05
C ASN A 632 -19.95 8.59 -14.83
N THR A 633 -19.09 8.91 -15.77
CA THR A 633 -19.20 10.09 -16.63
C THR A 633 -19.05 9.70 -18.09
N PHE A 634 -19.63 10.49 -18.98
CA PHE A 634 -19.69 10.21 -20.41
C PHE A 634 -19.35 11.47 -21.20
N ASN A 635 -18.68 11.33 -22.33
CA ASN A 635 -18.43 12.45 -23.24
C ASN A 635 -19.64 12.83 -24.10
N ASP A 636 -20.76 12.13 -23.94
CA ASP A 636 -22.04 12.41 -24.60
C ASP A 636 -23.07 12.89 -23.58
N LEU A 637 -23.50 14.16 -23.73
CA LEU A 637 -24.50 14.78 -22.89
C LEU A 637 -25.87 14.07 -22.96
N GLN A 638 -26.24 13.47 -24.11
CA GLN A 638 -27.53 12.76 -24.26
C GLN A 638 -27.60 11.53 -23.35
N ILE A 639 -26.47 10.86 -23.16
CA ILE A 639 -26.35 9.72 -22.26
C ILE A 639 -26.55 10.18 -20.83
N ALA A 640 -25.89 11.26 -20.42
CA ALA A 640 -26.11 11.86 -19.10
C ALA A 640 -27.56 12.32 -18.89
N GLN A 641 -28.21 12.90 -19.91
CA GLN A 641 -29.64 13.24 -19.85
C GLN A 641 -30.53 12.01 -19.63
N THR A 642 -30.20 10.88 -20.27
CA THR A 642 -30.91 9.61 -20.06
C THR A 642 -30.79 9.12 -18.61
N PHE A 643 -29.59 9.22 -18.01
CA PHE A 643 -29.38 8.87 -16.59
C PHE A 643 -30.07 9.82 -15.61
N ARG A 644 -30.20 11.10 -15.97
CA ARG A 644 -30.92 12.10 -15.17
C ARG A 644 -32.43 11.84 -15.16
N GLY A 645 -32.99 11.27 -16.22
CA GLY A 645 -34.43 11.04 -16.35
C GLY A 645 -35.22 12.34 -16.49
N ASP A 646 -36.48 12.36 -16.04
CA ASP A 646 -37.36 13.53 -16.25
C ASP A 646 -36.99 14.73 -15.37
N LYS A 647 -36.49 14.49 -14.16
CA LYS A 647 -36.08 15.53 -13.19
C LYS A 647 -34.77 15.18 -12.51
N GLY A 648 -33.90 16.16 -12.30
CA GLY A 648 -32.68 15.97 -11.54
C GLY A 648 -31.56 16.93 -11.91
N CYS A 649 -30.33 16.45 -11.82
CA CYS A 649 -29.12 17.25 -12.02
C CYS A 649 -28.23 16.61 -13.08
N ILE A 650 -27.53 17.43 -13.87
CA ILE A 650 -26.43 17.02 -14.74
C ILE A 650 -25.18 17.67 -14.20
N LEU A 651 -24.22 16.84 -13.79
CA LEU A 651 -22.88 17.28 -13.45
C LEU A 651 -22.04 17.32 -14.73
N HIS A 652 -21.49 18.48 -15.03
CA HIS A 652 -20.57 18.77 -16.12
C HIS A 652 -19.15 18.85 -15.53
N PHE A 653 -18.24 18.00 -15.98
CA PHE A 653 -16.88 17.90 -15.47
C PHE A 653 -15.93 18.56 -16.46
N HIS A 654 -15.34 19.67 -16.03
CA HIS A 654 -14.30 20.38 -16.76
C HIS A 654 -13.08 19.47 -16.99
N PRO A 655 -12.32 19.59 -18.10
CA PRO A 655 -11.18 18.71 -18.38
C PRO A 655 -10.08 18.76 -17.30
N SER A 656 -10.00 19.87 -16.55
CA SER A 656 -9.08 20.00 -15.40
C SER A 656 -9.28 18.93 -14.34
N MET A 657 -10.52 18.43 -14.17
CA MET A 657 -10.85 17.33 -13.26
C MET A 657 -10.10 16.04 -13.61
N ARG A 658 -9.99 15.75 -14.91
CA ARG A 658 -9.23 14.58 -15.39
C ARG A 658 -7.74 14.77 -15.31
N ARG A 659 -7.22 15.98 -15.47
CA ARG A 659 -5.78 16.26 -15.44
C ARG A 659 -5.19 16.28 -14.04
N SER A 660 -6.02 16.53 -13.03
CA SER A 660 -5.60 16.53 -11.63
C SER A 660 -4.90 15.22 -11.26
N GLY A 661 -3.79 15.32 -10.52
CA GLY A 661 -3.17 14.16 -9.86
C GLY A 661 -3.83 13.74 -8.55
N LEU A 662 -4.80 14.53 -8.07
CA LEU A 662 -5.54 14.28 -6.81
C LEU A 662 -6.89 13.58 -7.05
N ILE A 663 -7.38 13.62 -8.29
CA ILE A 663 -8.66 13.04 -8.68
C ILE A 663 -8.39 11.83 -9.59
N GLY A 664 -8.34 10.64 -9.00
CA GLY A 664 -8.18 9.39 -9.74
C GLY A 664 -9.33 9.21 -10.73
N SER A 665 -9.01 8.90 -11.98
CA SER A 665 -9.98 8.63 -13.04
C SER A 665 -9.42 7.73 -14.12
N CYS A 666 -10.26 6.93 -14.76
CA CYS A 666 -9.85 6.02 -15.83
C CYS A 666 -10.95 5.75 -16.87
N ASP A 667 -10.53 5.39 -18.09
CA ASP A 667 -11.36 4.95 -19.21
C ASP A 667 -11.64 3.44 -19.12
N MET A 668 -12.93 3.11 -19.11
CA MET A 668 -13.43 1.74 -19.00
C MET A 668 -13.63 1.07 -20.35
N SER A 669 -13.47 1.79 -21.46
CA SER A 669 -13.89 1.37 -22.80
C SER A 669 -13.12 0.15 -23.33
N TRP A 670 -11.91 -0.13 -22.84
CA TRP A 670 -11.16 -1.33 -23.22
C TRP A 670 -11.54 -2.56 -22.38
N ILE A 671 -12.14 -2.34 -21.21
CA ILE A 671 -12.59 -3.39 -20.29
C ILE A 671 -14.03 -3.81 -20.61
N VAL A 672 -14.87 -2.82 -20.93
CA VAL A 672 -16.28 -3.02 -21.29
C VAL A 672 -16.54 -2.43 -22.69
N PRO A 673 -15.97 -3.03 -23.76
CA PRO A 673 -15.96 -2.44 -25.10
C PRO A 673 -17.33 -2.36 -25.79
N TYR A 674 -18.34 -3.06 -25.25
CA TYR A 674 -19.68 -3.15 -25.82
C TYR A 674 -20.66 -2.11 -25.26
N LYS A 675 -20.27 -1.33 -24.25
CA LYS A 675 -21.08 -0.19 -23.80
C LYS A 675 -21.04 0.88 -24.88
N CYS A 676 -22.21 1.37 -25.28
CA CYS A 676 -22.39 2.35 -26.36
C CYS A 676 -21.77 3.72 -26.08
N ALA A 677 -21.18 3.91 -24.90
CA ALA A 677 -20.68 5.18 -24.39
C ALA A 677 -19.22 5.06 -23.99
N HIS A 678 -18.43 6.08 -24.30
CA HIS A 678 -17.09 6.26 -23.73
C HIS A 678 -17.22 6.61 -22.25
N GLU A 679 -17.25 5.56 -21.41
CA GLU A 679 -17.46 5.65 -19.97
C GLU A 679 -16.15 5.92 -19.24
N ILE A 680 -16.11 7.04 -18.55
CA ILE A 680 -15.02 7.44 -17.66
C ILE A 680 -15.48 7.32 -16.22
N VAL A 681 -14.71 6.60 -15.40
CA VAL A 681 -14.97 6.45 -13.97
C VAL A 681 -14.03 7.37 -13.19
N PHE A 682 -14.60 8.15 -12.28
CA PHE A 682 -13.87 8.91 -11.27
C PHE A 682 -13.93 8.17 -9.93
N SER A 683 -12.79 8.08 -9.26
CA SER A 683 -12.68 7.51 -7.91
C SER A 683 -13.35 8.42 -6.89
N ARG A 684 -13.88 7.83 -5.81
CA ARG A 684 -14.17 8.59 -4.60
C ARG A 684 -12.88 9.22 -4.05
N SER A 685 -13.02 10.25 -3.21
CA SER A 685 -11.90 10.89 -2.53
C SER A 685 -11.35 9.99 -1.41
N PHE A 686 -10.02 9.89 -1.30
CA PHE A 686 -9.30 9.19 -0.23
C PHE A 686 -8.33 10.15 0.46
N LEU A 687 -8.41 10.28 1.79
CA LEU A 687 -7.68 11.27 2.57
C LEU A 687 -6.36 10.75 3.17
N ASN A 688 -6.18 9.43 3.34
CA ASN A 688 -5.02 8.85 4.03
C ASN A 688 -3.66 9.06 3.33
N ASN A 689 -3.63 9.66 2.15
CA ASN A 689 -2.39 9.99 1.43
C ASN A 689 -1.93 11.44 1.62
N TYR A 690 -2.65 12.25 2.41
CA TYR A 690 -2.35 13.66 2.60
C TYR A 690 -1.87 13.93 4.02
N ASN A 691 -0.73 14.61 4.13
CA ASN A 691 -0.38 15.31 5.36
C ASN A 691 -1.49 16.33 5.68
N ASN A 692 -1.51 16.83 6.92
CA ASN A 692 -2.54 17.69 7.53
C ASN A 692 -3.02 18.95 6.75
N GLU A 693 -2.53 19.21 5.54
CA GLU A 693 -2.96 20.28 4.65
C GLU A 693 -4.02 19.81 3.64
N LYS A 694 -5.19 20.42 3.77
CA LYS A 694 -6.50 20.05 3.24
C LYS A 694 -6.78 20.53 1.79
N PRO A 695 -6.85 19.67 0.76
CA PRO A 695 -7.45 20.09 -0.48
C PRO A 695 -8.77 19.33 -0.68
N CYS A 696 -9.90 20.01 -0.43
CA CYS A 696 -11.10 19.74 -1.23
C CYS A 696 -10.65 19.58 -2.69
N VAL A 697 -11.14 18.52 -3.34
CA VAL A 697 -10.60 18.12 -4.64
C VAL A 697 -11.24 18.88 -5.79
N TRP A 698 -12.49 19.34 -5.63
CA TRP A 698 -13.24 20.04 -6.67
C TRP A 698 -13.96 21.27 -6.10
N ASN A 699 -14.30 22.20 -7.00
CA ASN A 699 -15.26 23.28 -6.78
C ASN A 699 -16.47 23.10 -7.70
N ILE A 700 -17.54 23.83 -7.40
CA ILE A 700 -18.82 23.73 -8.10
C ILE A 700 -19.30 25.10 -8.56
N LYS A 701 -19.94 25.16 -9.73
CA LYS A 701 -20.59 26.36 -10.25
C LYS A 701 -21.91 25.97 -10.93
N LEU A 702 -22.97 26.71 -10.65
CA LEU A 702 -24.24 26.55 -11.37
C LEU A 702 -24.11 27.17 -12.77
N GLU A 703 -24.34 26.37 -13.82
CA GLU A 703 -24.32 26.84 -15.21
C GLU A 703 -25.70 27.24 -15.71
N SER A 704 -26.70 26.40 -15.42
CA SER A 704 -28.10 26.69 -15.74
C SER A 704 -29.04 25.93 -14.81
N GLU A 705 -30.24 26.47 -14.64
CA GLU A 705 -31.28 25.87 -13.81
C GLU A 705 -32.65 26.21 -14.40
N ASP A 706 -33.47 25.18 -14.56
CA ASP A 706 -34.91 25.30 -14.85
C ASP A 706 -35.73 24.44 -13.87
N GLU A 707 -37.05 24.40 -14.05
CA GLU A 707 -37.97 23.66 -13.18
C GLU A 707 -37.63 22.16 -13.07
N TYR A 708 -37.01 21.57 -14.10
CA TYR A 708 -36.79 20.13 -14.23
C TYR A 708 -35.32 19.73 -14.04
N THR A 709 -34.38 20.59 -14.44
CA THR A 709 -32.96 20.27 -14.54
C THR A 709 -32.08 21.35 -13.92
N GLN A 710 -31.06 20.92 -13.19
CA GLN A 710 -29.89 21.75 -12.86
C GLN A 710 -28.69 21.24 -13.66
N MET A 711 -27.94 22.14 -14.30
CA MET A 711 -26.65 21.85 -14.88
C MET A 711 -25.55 22.53 -14.07
N ILE A 712 -24.59 21.73 -13.64
CA ILE A 712 -23.62 22.10 -12.62
C ILE A 712 -22.22 21.77 -13.13
N LEU A 713 -21.36 22.78 -13.24
CA LEU A 713 -19.95 22.62 -13.56
C LEU A 713 -19.16 22.22 -12.33
N LEU A 714 -18.35 21.17 -12.46
CA LEU A 714 -17.31 20.74 -11.54
C LEU A 714 -15.94 21.03 -12.13
N THR A 715 -15.14 21.77 -11.38
CA THR A 715 -13.77 22.14 -11.74
C THR A 715 -12.80 21.61 -10.69
N TRP A 716 -11.58 21.28 -11.10
CA TRP A 716 -10.53 20.97 -10.14
C TRP A 716 -10.25 22.22 -9.30
N ARG A 717 -10.19 22.10 -7.97
CA ARG A 717 -10.00 23.27 -7.08
C ARG A 717 -8.80 24.14 -7.48
N GLU A 718 -7.72 23.51 -7.92
CA GLU A 718 -6.53 24.24 -8.31
C GLU A 718 -6.71 25.08 -9.58
N TYR A 719 -7.55 24.63 -10.52
CA TYR A 719 -7.92 25.42 -11.68
C TYR A 719 -8.53 26.76 -11.24
N ASP A 720 -9.48 26.75 -10.30
CA ASP A 720 -10.14 27.99 -9.86
C ASP A 720 -9.24 28.91 -9.02
N ILE A 721 -8.31 28.34 -8.23
CA ILE A 721 -7.32 29.13 -7.47
C ILE A 721 -6.54 30.06 -8.40
N PHE A 722 -6.17 29.58 -9.59
CA PHE A 722 -5.37 30.33 -10.55
C PHE A 722 -6.19 30.96 -11.68
N LEU A 723 -7.49 30.69 -11.78
CA LEU A 723 -8.34 31.10 -12.91
C LEU A 723 -8.35 32.61 -13.12
N GLN A 724 -8.70 33.39 -12.10
CA GLN A 724 -8.87 34.84 -12.25
C GLN A 724 -7.56 35.54 -12.63
N GLN A 725 -6.46 35.21 -11.94
CA GLN A 725 -5.15 35.79 -12.24
C GLN A 725 -4.69 35.40 -13.65
N THR A 726 -4.88 34.14 -14.05
CA THR A 726 -4.53 33.66 -15.40
C THR A 726 -5.36 34.37 -16.47
N MET A 727 -6.66 34.59 -16.23
CA MET A 727 -7.54 35.34 -17.14
C MET A 727 -7.11 36.79 -17.31
N GLU A 728 -6.80 37.48 -16.21
CA GLU A 728 -6.34 38.88 -16.23
C GLU A 728 -5.01 39.02 -16.99
N CYS A 729 -4.03 38.18 -16.66
CA CYS A 729 -2.73 38.17 -17.34
C CYS A 729 -2.88 37.81 -18.81
N SER A 730 -3.72 36.82 -19.14
CA SER A 730 -4.01 36.49 -20.53
C SER A 730 -4.66 37.67 -21.28
N ALA A 731 -5.53 38.46 -20.64
CA ALA A 731 -6.14 39.63 -21.26
C ALA A 731 -5.13 40.78 -21.47
N MET A 732 -4.21 41.00 -20.52
CA MET A 732 -3.11 41.97 -20.65
C MET A 732 -2.19 41.65 -21.83
N TRP A 733 -1.92 40.36 -22.05
CA TRP A 733 -1.07 39.87 -23.13
C TRP A 733 -1.86 39.50 -24.41
N ASN A 734 -3.07 40.06 -24.57
CA ASN A 734 -3.95 39.86 -25.73
C ASN A 734 -4.16 38.38 -26.14
N TYR A 735 -4.14 37.47 -25.17
CA TYR A 735 -4.26 36.02 -25.34
C TYR A 735 -3.20 35.43 -26.29
N CYS A 736 -2.02 36.04 -26.40
CA CYS A 736 -0.94 35.49 -27.23
C CYS A 736 -0.26 34.29 -26.56
N ILE A 737 -0.15 34.31 -25.23
CA ILE A 737 0.54 33.28 -24.44
C ILE A 737 -0.44 32.16 -24.03
N ASP A 738 0.06 30.93 -23.85
CA ASP A 738 -0.74 29.81 -23.34
C ASP A 738 -1.09 30.00 -21.84
N PRO A 739 -2.35 29.80 -21.43
CA PRO A 739 -2.76 29.94 -20.03
C PRO A 739 -1.93 29.14 -19.03
N ASN A 740 -1.42 27.98 -19.42
CA ASN A 740 -0.62 27.13 -18.54
C ASN A 740 0.79 27.70 -18.28
N VAL A 741 1.30 28.62 -19.11
CA VAL A 741 2.55 29.33 -18.80
C VAL A 741 2.34 30.25 -17.60
N PHE A 742 1.24 31.01 -17.55
CA PHE A 742 0.94 31.86 -16.39
C PHE A 742 0.76 31.03 -15.12
N TYR A 743 -0.01 29.94 -15.21
CA TYR A 743 -0.15 28.98 -14.12
C TYR A 743 1.21 28.47 -13.62
N PHE A 744 2.08 28.08 -14.54
CA PHE A 744 3.40 27.57 -14.21
C PHE A 744 4.25 28.62 -13.48
N ILE A 745 4.23 29.88 -13.94
CA ILE A 745 4.92 31.00 -13.29
C ILE A 745 4.39 31.24 -11.88
N LEU A 746 3.07 31.33 -11.75
CA LEU A 746 2.38 31.58 -10.48
C LEU A 746 2.69 30.50 -9.45
N LYS A 747 2.73 29.24 -9.88
CA LYS A 747 2.91 28.10 -8.99
C LYS A 747 4.38 27.80 -8.66
N TYR A 748 5.27 27.80 -9.66
CA TYR A 748 6.63 27.26 -9.49
C TYR A 748 7.73 28.31 -9.53
N ASP A 749 7.55 29.40 -10.27
CA ASP A 749 8.65 30.32 -10.54
C ASP A 749 8.64 31.51 -9.56
N GLN A 750 7.49 31.95 -9.04
CA GLN A 750 7.30 33.02 -8.03
C GLN A 750 8.09 34.34 -8.26
N GLY A 751 7.41 35.49 -8.37
CA GLY A 751 8.06 36.80 -8.59
C GLY A 751 7.26 37.68 -9.55
N ASP A 752 7.87 38.76 -10.05
CA ASP A 752 7.20 39.68 -10.98
C ASP A 752 6.90 38.96 -12.32
N MET A 753 5.62 38.69 -12.55
CA MET A 753 5.16 37.97 -13.73
C MET A 753 5.44 38.73 -15.03
N ASN A 754 5.24 40.06 -15.05
CA ASN A 754 5.42 40.84 -16.27
C ASN A 754 6.88 40.85 -16.70
N GLN A 755 7.80 41.02 -15.75
CA GLN A 755 9.22 40.95 -16.03
C GLN A 755 9.63 39.58 -16.57
N LYS A 756 9.09 38.49 -15.99
CA LYS A 756 9.38 37.13 -16.44
C LYS A 756 8.88 36.84 -17.84
N LEU A 757 7.65 37.29 -18.15
CA LEU A 757 7.06 37.11 -19.48
C LEU A 757 7.77 37.95 -20.54
N LEU A 758 8.16 39.19 -20.23
CA LEU A 758 8.97 40.02 -21.14
C LEU A 758 10.30 39.32 -21.46
N ASN A 759 11.01 38.86 -20.43
CA ASN A 759 12.25 38.11 -20.61
C ASN A 759 12.02 36.83 -21.43
N PHE A 760 10.89 36.15 -21.25
CA PHE A 760 10.55 34.94 -22.00
C PHE A 760 10.27 35.24 -23.47
N GLU A 761 9.50 36.28 -23.78
CA GLU A 761 9.23 36.68 -25.17
C GLU A 761 10.50 37.18 -25.87
N GLU A 762 11.36 37.93 -25.17
CA GLU A 762 12.70 38.30 -25.68
C GLU A 762 13.53 37.05 -25.98
N TRP A 763 13.59 36.08 -25.06
CA TRP A 763 14.29 34.82 -25.25
C TRP A 763 13.71 34.01 -26.42
N LYS A 764 12.38 33.92 -26.53
CA LYS A 764 11.66 33.20 -27.60
C LYS A 764 11.87 33.84 -28.97
N SER A 765 12.12 35.14 -29.05
CA SER A 765 12.36 35.86 -30.31
C SER A 765 13.69 35.51 -31.01
N THR A 766 14.58 34.77 -30.35
CA THR A 766 15.88 34.36 -30.90
C THR A 766 15.76 33.01 -31.63
N ASN A 767 15.99 32.98 -32.95
CA ASN A 767 15.84 31.77 -33.78
C ASN A 767 16.62 30.53 -33.29
N GLU A 768 17.78 30.73 -32.65
CA GLU A 768 18.62 29.66 -32.10
C GLU A 768 17.90 28.89 -30.97
N ASN A 769 17.08 29.57 -30.16
CA ASN A 769 16.36 28.95 -29.04
C ASN A 769 15.21 28.05 -29.50
N ASP A 770 14.52 28.45 -30.56
CA ASP A 770 13.50 27.64 -31.22
C ASP A 770 14.10 26.37 -31.85
N GLU A 771 15.29 26.47 -32.44
CA GLU A 771 16.01 25.31 -32.97
C GLU A 771 16.44 24.36 -31.85
N LYS A 772 16.99 24.90 -30.77
CA LYS A 772 17.34 24.15 -29.55
C LYS A 772 16.13 23.44 -28.94
N TYR A 773 14.94 24.04 -28.98
CA TYR A 773 13.71 23.36 -28.55
C TYR A 773 13.33 22.22 -29.49
N ARG A 774 13.35 22.45 -30.81
CA ARG A 774 13.04 21.41 -31.81
C ARG A 774 13.92 20.18 -31.67
N GLU A 775 15.20 20.36 -31.36
CA GLU A 775 16.13 19.25 -31.09
C GLU A 775 15.72 18.39 -29.88
N LYS A 776 15.14 19.01 -28.85
CA LYS A 776 14.71 18.34 -27.60
C LYS A 776 13.23 17.97 -27.55
N MET A 777 12.44 18.38 -28.55
CA MET A 777 10.98 18.22 -28.53
C MET A 777 10.55 16.76 -28.31
N ASN A 778 11.22 15.82 -28.99
CA ASN A 778 10.91 14.41 -28.84
C ASN A 778 11.22 13.89 -27.43
N GLU A 779 12.27 14.38 -26.77
CA GLU A 779 12.59 14.02 -25.38
C GLU A 779 11.46 14.48 -24.43
N PHE A 780 10.93 15.69 -24.63
CA PHE A 780 9.77 16.18 -23.86
C PHE A 780 8.54 15.30 -24.07
N VAL A 781 8.23 14.92 -25.30
CA VAL A 781 7.08 14.04 -25.60
C VAL A 781 7.27 12.66 -24.98
N GLU A 782 8.46 12.07 -25.06
CA GLU A 782 8.78 10.80 -24.40
C GLU A 782 8.64 10.89 -22.87
N LYS A 783 8.91 12.07 -22.28
CA LYS A 783 8.62 12.35 -20.87
C LYS A 783 7.20 12.85 -20.61
N ARG A 784 6.29 12.76 -21.59
CA ARG A 784 4.87 13.18 -21.49
C ARG A 784 4.67 14.67 -21.20
N CYS A 785 5.66 15.51 -21.49
CA CYS A 785 5.56 16.96 -21.38
C CYS A 785 4.99 17.53 -22.70
N CYS A 786 3.66 17.48 -22.85
CA CYS A 786 3.02 17.74 -24.14
C CYS A 786 2.65 19.21 -24.42
N ASN A 787 2.79 20.11 -23.44
CA ASN A 787 2.52 21.54 -23.63
C ASN A 787 3.79 22.28 -24.10
N HIS A 788 3.83 22.62 -25.39
CA HIS A 788 4.99 23.25 -26.02
C HIS A 788 5.37 24.60 -25.41
N ASP A 789 4.42 25.47 -25.11
CA ASP A 789 4.70 26.80 -24.57
C ASP A 789 5.25 26.72 -23.14
N VAL A 790 4.74 25.81 -22.31
CA VAL A 790 5.29 25.56 -20.97
C VAL A 790 6.69 24.95 -21.05
N ASN A 791 6.95 24.05 -22.01
CA ASN A 791 8.28 23.50 -22.22
C ASN A 791 9.31 24.57 -22.61
N LEU A 792 8.95 25.44 -23.56
CA LEU A 792 9.76 26.59 -23.98
C LEU A 792 10.06 27.52 -22.80
N TYR A 793 9.03 27.85 -22.02
CA TYR A 793 9.20 28.69 -20.83
C TYR A 793 10.20 28.07 -19.84
N CYS A 794 10.06 26.78 -19.55
CA CYS A 794 10.93 26.09 -18.60
C CYS A 794 12.40 26.02 -19.06
N LEU A 795 12.64 25.88 -20.37
CA LEU A 795 13.99 25.99 -20.93
C LEU A 795 14.63 27.36 -20.69
N SER A 796 13.84 28.44 -20.78
CA SER A 796 14.33 29.82 -20.62
C SER A 796 14.76 30.19 -19.19
N ILE A 797 14.19 29.54 -18.16
CA ILE A 797 14.41 29.91 -16.75
C ILE A 797 15.46 29.07 -16.02
N ILE A 798 15.73 27.84 -16.46
CA ILE A 798 16.68 26.95 -15.79
C ILE A 798 18.14 27.27 -16.14
N GLU A 799 18.35 28.04 -17.21
CA GLU A 799 19.62 28.71 -17.46
C GLU A 799 19.91 29.83 -16.44
N LYS A 800 18.95 30.18 -15.56
CA LYS A 800 19.09 31.18 -14.50
C LYS A 800 19.31 30.52 -13.13
N PRO A 801 20.00 31.19 -12.18
CA PRO A 801 20.33 30.63 -10.87
C PRO A 801 19.17 30.25 -9.94
N ILE A 802 17.91 30.51 -10.30
CA ILE A 802 16.75 30.55 -9.40
C ILE A 802 16.25 29.15 -9.01
N LEU A 803 16.36 28.15 -9.89
CA LEU A 803 15.77 26.81 -9.71
C LEU A 803 16.81 25.66 -9.60
N LYS A 804 18.03 25.96 -9.11
CA LYS A 804 19.22 25.06 -9.12
C LYS A 804 19.03 23.62 -8.57
N GLU A 805 17.91 23.30 -7.91
CA GLU A 805 17.65 21.96 -7.38
C GLU A 805 17.02 20.98 -8.39
N LEU A 806 16.38 21.45 -9.46
CA LEU A 806 15.70 20.61 -10.45
C LEU A 806 16.15 20.93 -11.89
N THR A 807 16.28 19.89 -12.71
CA THR A 807 16.42 20.02 -14.17
C THR A 807 15.09 20.40 -14.83
N SER A 808 15.13 20.91 -16.07
CA SER A 808 13.91 21.29 -16.80
C SER A 808 12.97 20.11 -16.99
N MET A 809 13.54 18.95 -17.32
CA MET A 809 12.76 17.72 -17.50
C MET A 809 12.10 17.27 -16.20
N GLU A 810 12.80 17.36 -15.07
CA GLU A 810 12.25 17.01 -13.76
C GLU A 810 11.05 17.87 -13.39
N LEU A 811 11.22 19.19 -13.45
CA LEU A 811 10.17 20.13 -13.08
C LEU A 811 8.94 20.00 -14.00
N LEU A 812 9.16 19.90 -15.31
CA LEU A 812 8.08 19.77 -16.30
C LEU A 812 7.31 18.45 -16.17
N SER A 813 8.01 17.35 -15.94
CA SER A 813 7.35 16.04 -15.78
C SER A 813 6.49 16.02 -14.50
N ILE A 814 6.98 16.63 -13.41
CA ILE A 814 6.21 16.79 -12.17
C ILE A 814 5.00 17.69 -12.42
N ALA A 815 5.20 18.87 -13.00
CA ALA A 815 4.12 19.83 -13.26
C ALA A 815 3.03 19.25 -14.18
N THR A 816 3.42 18.53 -15.22
CA THR A 816 2.49 18.03 -16.25
C THR A 816 1.76 16.77 -15.81
N ILE A 817 2.48 15.77 -15.28
CA ILE A 817 1.92 14.41 -15.08
C ILE A 817 1.40 14.23 -13.65
N LYS A 818 2.16 14.71 -12.67
CA LYS A 818 1.82 14.52 -11.24
C LYS A 818 0.87 15.59 -10.75
N ASN A 819 1.13 16.85 -11.10
CA ASN A 819 0.29 17.96 -10.64
C ASN A 819 -0.87 18.16 -11.62
N GLY A 820 -0.61 18.12 -12.93
CA GLY A 820 -1.59 18.36 -13.97
C GLY A 820 -1.63 19.83 -14.36
N LEU A 821 -1.63 20.10 -15.67
CA LEU A 821 -1.83 21.46 -16.19
C LEU A 821 -3.33 21.77 -16.27
N PRO A 822 -3.85 22.77 -15.54
CA PRO A 822 -5.28 22.94 -15.32
C PRO A 822 -6.04 23.47 -16.54
N PHE A 823 -5.40 24.26 -17.41
CA PHE A 823 -6.11 24.98 -18.48
C PHE A 823 -6.08 24.22 -19.80
N VAL A 824 -7.18 24.29 -20.53
CA VAL A 824 -7.36 23.70 -21.87
C VAL A 824 -7.52 24.77 -22.95
N LYS A 825 -7.46 24.35 -24.21
CA LYS A 825 -7.62 25.28 -25.34
C LYS A 825 -8.97 26.00 -25.32
N ASN A 826 -10.03 25.31 -24.90
CA ASN A 826 -11.39 25.85 -24.83
C ASN A 826 -11.53 27.02 -23.83
N ASP A 827 -10.77 27.02 -22.74
CA ASP A 827 -10.78 28.11 -21.75
C ASP A 827 -10.40 29.44 -22.39
N LYS A 828 -9.28 29.43 -23.10
CA LYS A 828 -8.75 30.60 -23.81
C LYS A 828 -9.75 31.16 -24.82
N GLU A 829 -10.46 30.28 -25.54
CA GLU A 829 -11.49 30.70 -26.50
C GLU A 829 -12.75 31.23 -25.82
N ALA A 830 -13.15 30.67 -24.67
CA ALA A 830 -14.25 31.19 -23.87
C ALA A 830 -13.94 32.61 -23.35
N TRP A 831 -12.74 32.85 -22.84
CA TRP A 831 -12.34 34.17 -22.32
C TRP A 831 -12.27 35.24 -23.42
N LYS A 832 -11.79 34.89 -24.62
CA LYS A 832 -11.81 35.81 -25.78
C LYS A 832 -13.22 36.25 -26.17
N LYS A 833 -14.20 35.34 -26.07
CA LYS A 833 -15.60 35.65 -26.38
C LYS A 833 -16.23 36.60 -25.35
N GLN A 834 -15.93 36.41 -24.07
CA GLN A 834 -16.42 37.28 -22.98
C GLN A 834 -15.93 38.73 -23.07
N ARG A 835 -14.80 39.00 -23.74
CA ARG A 835 -14.29 40.37 -23.95
C ARG A 835 -14.92 41.08 -25.15
N LYS A 836 -15.51 40.34 -26.09
CA LYS A 836 -16.08 40.89 -27.34
C LYS A 836 -17.57 41.23 -27.23
N GLY A 837 -18.25 40.74 -26.20
CA GLY A 837 -19.61 41.16 -25.82
C GLY A 837 -19.54 42.05 -24.59
#